data_AF-A0A928C4J5-F1
#
_entry.id   AF-A0A928C4J5-F1
#
_cell.length_a   1.000
_cell.length_b   1.000
_cell.length_c   1.000
_cell.angle_alpha   90.00
_cell.angle_beta   90.00
_cell.angle_gamma   90.00
#
_symmetry.space_group_name_H-M   'P 1'
#
loop_
_entity.id
_entity.type
_entity.pdbx_description
1 polymer ?
#
loop_
_entity_poly.entity_id
_entity_poly.type
_entity_poly.pdbx_seq_one_letter_code
_entity_poly.pdbx_strand_id
1 'polypeptide(L)'
;MVKNIQHIFRLILPLLCALFFLDAQASLQQPVQVTAVMIPPYGNYLSDYYAGTEERMSVTLLNRDVMQPEIRVKLRLTIRTSSGATLTTRPEAYFPPIALESNVPRRLMMTDLAPYFSRGSLSNANALANETLPEGFCQFTIEAVEYYTGRTVSGKTTAVAFLQLLKPAKLISPTNKENVLFQEPLNLTFRWQPVTSSGYGAPEYEFTLKEIDDKQANVEAAFLYARTVYQTTTKNTLLPYTADLPMLENGKRYAWQVKASLPTETKNRFQNNGLSEVWLFDLREDCKPPIGLTAEPTHDMMLLKWQPAQGAANYNIQYRREDFDSNVWHDKPADAANSLINDIAKGHSYVFRVGSVCEDGNVVYSTEKTAFMPLQDEEQIKNCGKEPDIDLSNREPKEYLGIGDVFYCADYPVTITEVTGGNGLFSGKGYAPFPLFGALPVNVTFSNVSINADSRMTEGSVAAVRDEGNSLMSNLDRLTEGGTQKLAQGIIKPDIIVDYAIPPTATLTYDSIADTYTIEDENHTPLGDLRMPRNEQGEPVFPVIVKDADENIYRIEETKDENGTKKGGFTFTPLGRQIDPTDFGGIRKDVCDWDYGVVVFTESPNTKYALDGALPYYDNCAIIRCHADAQKENGGRLYNAYASVNNVEICSKWKFMAAGETDEVLAAIDIRNDGLEPGKVLFANAQGVIFPSVYDAKKKTYTVTLTGTEAGTAMTVYALYKAKDGYKSLGYMHVDTRAKMPQQSVVIVNATGKALKEDIAQTLNEIYGKVGVTWNVQEISDFSYPKEELSQVFDGKSSLISQYNDAQKAVIAAFEDYLGDRYDSRTSYVFLFASGESKNRDVAGFMPRGRQYCFIDTKEAGDLGATIAHELGHGRFNLKHPFDDCYGRAAKDSRGTTPLLMDYTDGTSIPKWQWSEIYQPALIGAVFEREERGEISVSDIYIKAVEAKDFVINKTRPIVDEATEHVVATTDEVAIESLLKVANYIDPNVSTYSESTKQEIFDNDANKTVAILLYEFATGTGEENRIFTSLKENSFARKFIEGRILKEVYNDFYYQIEKNKCSYDKFKNSEITISLEFSPDNTKTFLESIQKHIDSNLSQFFIGGAIARIRATEEPNWVIVEVINNTSRKSLMFHIANNYEREKGKIVPLSTIGQRIIFKMKIDTNKFYK
;
A
#
# COMPACT_ATOMS: atom_id res chain seq x y z
N MET A 1 2.84 -5.43 76.76
CA MET A 1 1.53 -5.64 77.45
C MET A 1 0.34 -5.68 76.48
N VAL A 2 0.47 -6.30 75.29
CA VAL A 2 -0.65 -6.48 74.32
C VAL A 2 -0.66 -7.89 73.70
N LYS A 3 0.08 -8.84 74.29
CA LYS A 3 -0.09 -10.28 74.00
C LYS A 3 -0.89 -11.05 75.07
N ASN A 4 -1.28 -10.39 76.17
CA ASN A 4 -2.09 -10.98 77.26
C ASN A 4 -3.54 -10.47 77.33
N ILE A 5 -4.00 -9.64 76.38
CA ILE A 5 -5.40 -9.12 76.34
C ILE A 5 -6.28 -9.90 75.34
N GLN A 6 -5.68 -10.60 74.37
CA GLN A 6 -6.43 -11.40 73.38
C GLN A 6 -6.81 -12.81 73.85
N HIS A 7 -6.27 -13.30 74.97
CA HIS A 7 -6.66 -14.58 75.57
C HIS A 7 -7.71 -14.46 76.68
N ILE A 8 -7.89 -13.28 77.26
CA ILE A 8 -8.93 -13.03 78.27
C ILE A 8 -10.30 -12.73 77.60
N PHE A 9 -10.31 -12.12 76.40
CA PHE A 9 -11.55 -11.88 75.63
C PHE A 9 -12.16 -13.13 74.95
N ARG A 10 -11.37 -14.19 74.74
CA ARG A 10 -11.85 -15.45 74.13
C ARG A 10 -12.47 -16.44 75.13
N LEU A 11 -12.34 -16.18 76.44
CA LEU A 11 -12.91 -17.02 77.51
C LEU A 11 -14.12 -16.38 78.22
N ILE A 12 -14.35 -15.07 78.07
CA ILE A 12 -15.49 -14.36 78.70
C ILE A 12 -16.69 -14.23 77.76
N LEU A 13 -16.50 -14.25 76.43
CA LEU A 13 -17.59 -14.16 75.46
C LEU A 13 -18.50 -15.42 75.33
N PRO A 14 -18.02 -16.67 75.53
CA PRO A 14 -18.91 -17.83 75.56
C PRO A 14 -19.63 -18.00 76.90
N LEU A 15 -19.14 -17.38 77.99
CA LEU A 15 -19.76 -17.40 79.32
C LEU A 15 -20.86 -16.33 79.46
N LEU A 16 -20.76 -15.20 78.73
CA LEU A 16 -21.83 -14.19 78.67
C LEU A 16 -22.98 -14.59 77.73
N CYS A 17 -22.72 -15.37 76.68
CA CYS A 17 -23.76 -15.92 75.80
C CYS A 17 -24.52 -17.10 76.43
N ALA A 18 -23.96 -17.79 77.43
CA ALA A 18 -24.64 -18.83 78.20
C ALA A 18 -25.58 -18.26 79.29
N LEU A 19 -25.48 -16.97 79.63
CA LEU A 19 -26.32 -16.30 80.64
C LEU A 19 -27.51 -15.51 80.05
N PHE A 20 -27.66 -15.46 78.72
CA PHE A 20 -28.91 -15.04 78.05
C PHE A 20 -29.82 -16.22 77.64
N PHE A 21 -29.50 -17.44 78.08
CA PHE A 21 -30.34 -18.65 77.95
C PHE A 21 -31.32 -18.85 79.13
N LEU A 22 -31.67 -17.79 79.86
CA LEU A 22 -32.69 -17.80 80.92
C LEU A 22 -33.72 -16.71 80.66
N ASP A 23 -34.42 -16.83 79.53
CA ASP A 23 -35.80 -16.32 79.33
C ASP A 23 -36.44 -17.06 78.14
N ALA A 24 -36.45 -18.40 78.24
CA ALA A 24 -37.33 -19.24 77.48
C ALA A 24 -38.37 -19.81 78.45
N GLN A 25 -39.48 -19.12 78.63
CA GLN A 25 -40.83 -19.69 78.80
C GLN A 25 -41.88 -18.58 78.95
N ALA A 26 -42.37 -18.08 77.80
CA ALA A 26 -43.74 -17.60 77.64
C ALA A 26 -44.06 -17.38 76.15
N SER A 27 -43.83 -18.38 75.28
CA SER A 27 -44.60 -18.39 74.03
C SER A 27 -46.01 -18.84 74.39
N LEU A 28 -46.97 -17.90 74.47
CA LEU A 28 -48.39 -18.27 74.46
C LEU A 28 -48.61 -19.21 73.28
N GLN A 29 -48.87 -20.48 73.56
CA GLN A 29 -49.22 -21.47 72.57
C GLN A 29 -50.58 -21.02 72.02
N GLN A 30 -50.57 -20.38 70.85
CA GLN A 30 -51.81 -19.87 70.27
C GLN A 30 -52.70 -21.06 69.90
N PRO A 31 -54.01 -20.99 70.18
CA PRO A 31 -54.89 -22.15 70.12
C PRO A 31 -55.07 -22.68 68.69
N VAL A 32 -54.83 -21.87 67.65
CA VAL A 32 -54.92 -22.29 66.24
C VAL A 32 -53.54 -22.33 65.59
N GLN A 33 -53.22 -23.44 64.93
CA GLN A 33 -52.08 -23.59 64.05
C GLN A 33 -52.50 -23.39 62.59
N VAL A 34 -51.75 -22.56 61.86
CA VAL A 34 -51.96 -22.30 60.42
C VAL A 34 -50.78 -22.83 59.63
N THR A 35 -51.04 -23.61 58.61
CA THR A 35 -50.05 -24.04 57.61
C THR A 35 -50.49 -23.54 56.24
N ALA A 36 -49.59 -22.89 55.50
CA ALA A 36 -49.84 -22.40 54.15
C ALA A 36 -48.75 -22.90 53.20
N VAL A 37 -49.15 -23.42 52.05
CA VAL A 37 -48.23 -23.97 51.03
C VAL A 37 -48.62 -23.41 49.66
N MET A 38 -47.64 -22.91 48.91
CA MET A 38 -47.82 -22.52 47.51
C MET A 38 -47.63 -23.75 46.61
N ILE A 39 -48.49 -23.91 45.60
CA ILE A 39 -48.45 -25.03 44.66
C ILE A 39 -48.09 -24.47 43.27
N PRO A 40 -46.97 -24.89 42.65
CA PRO A 40 -46.60 -24.51 41.29
C PRO A 40 -47.56 -25.09 40.23
N PRO A 41 -47.78 -24.41 39.08
CA PRO A 41 -47.18 -23.14 38.70
C PRO A 41 -47.81 -21.94 39.41
N TYR A 42 -46.98 -21.02 39.91
CA TYR A 42 -47.47 -19.83 40.61
C TYR A 42 -48.10 -18.84 39.63
N GLY A 43 -49.23 -18.26 40.00
CA GLY A 43 -49.98 -17.32 39.17
C GLY A 43 -49.64 -15.86 39.44
N ASN A 44 -49.51 -15.06 38.40
CA ASN A 44 -49.33 -13.62 38.53
C ASN A 44 -50.66 -12.86 38.74
N TYR A 45 -51.83 -13.48 38.62
CA TYR A 45 -53.11 -12.78 38.83
C TYR A 45 -53.72 -13.18 40.17
N LEU A 46 -54.35 -12.24 40.89
CA LEU A 46 -55.04 -12.56 42.15
C LEU A 46 -56.08 -13.68 41.98
N SER A 47 -56.76 -13.70 40.84
CA SER A 47 -57.74 -14.74 40.49
C SER A 47 -57.14 -16.14 40.36
N ASP A 48 -55.84 -16.29 40.15
CA ASP A 48 -55.20 -17.60 40.06
C ASP A 48 -55.21 -18.37 41.40
N TYR A 49 -55.42 -17.67 42.52
CA TYR A 49 -55.43 -18.28 43.87
C TYR A 49 -56.82 -18.69 44.34
N TYR A 50 -57.88 -18.37 43.59
CA TYR A 50 -59.25 -18.70 43.96
C TYR A 50 -60.17 -19.13 42.81
N ALA A 51 -59.80 -18.87 41.55
CA ALA A 51 -60.56 -19.24 40.36
C ALA A 51 -59.72 -20.16 39.46
N GLY A 52 -60.38 -21.16 38.86
CA GLY A 52 -59.76 -22.14 37.97
C GLY A 52 -59.97 -23.59 38.45
N THR A 53 -59.34 -24.52 37.75
CA THR A 53 -59.40 -25.97 38.03
C THR A 53 -58.20 -26.51 38.79
N GLU A 54 -57.13 -25.72 38.92
CA GLU A 54 -55.90 -26.11 39.60
C GLU A 54 -55.68 -25.26 40.87
N GLU A 55 -55.45 -25.94 41.98
CA GLU A 55 -55.18 -25.32 43.29
C GLU A 55 -53.75 -24.79 43.35
N ARG A 56 -53.57 -23.48 43.58
CA ARG A 56 -52.25 -22.81 43.63
C ARG A 56 -51.79 -22.42 45.03
N MET A 57 -52.68 -22.53 46.02
CA MET A 57 -52.40 -22.31 47.43
C MET A 57 -53.27 -23.25 48.26
N SER A 58 -52.65 -23.95 49.21
CA SER A 58 -53.34 -24.78 50.19
C SER A 58 -53.14 -24.18 51.59
N VAL A 59 -54.23 -23.97 52.32
CA VAL A 59 -54.23 -23.47 53.70
C VAL A 59 -54.91 -24.49 54.59
N THR A 60 -54.20 -24.97 55.62
CA THR A 60 -54.73 -25.91 56.62
C THR A 60 -54.70 -25.26 58.00
N LEU A 61 -55.83 -25.32 58.68
CA LEU A 61 -56.04 -24.80 60.03
C LEU A 61 -56.25 -25.96 60.99
N LEU A 62 -55.63 -25.90 62.17
CA LEU A 62 -55.81 -26.90 63.23
C LEU A 62 -56.06 -26.20 64.56
N ASN A 63 -57.21 -26.44 65.16
CA ASN A 63 -57.46 -26.05 66.55
C ASN A 63 -56.74 -27.05 67.47
N ARG A 64 -55.81 -26.57 68.29
CA ARG A 64 -55.04 -27.34 69.28
C ARG A 64 -55.55 -27.15 70.71
N ASP A 65 -56.56 -26.32 70.90
CA ASP A 65 -57.16 -26.05 72.20
C ASP A 65 -58.23 -27.09 72.53
N VAL A 66 -57.87 -28.02 73.41
CA VAL A 66 -58.76 -29.10 73.86
C VAL A 66 -59.86 -28.57 74.79
N MET A 67 -59.69 -27.38 75.38
CA MET A 67 -60.69 -26.76 76.26
C MET A 67 -61.77 -26.00 75.48
N GLN A 68 -61.52 -25.67 74.21
CA GLN A 68 -62.48 -25.01 73.32
C GLN A 68 -62.87 -25.95 72.15
N PRO A 69 -63.94 -26.75 72.29
CA PRO A 69 -64.28 -27.80 71.32
C PRO A 69 -64.58 -27.29 69.91
N GLU A 70 -65.09 -26.06 69.76
CA GLU A 70 -65.23 -25.35 68.48
C GLU A 70 -64.73 -23.90 68.63
N ILE A 71 -63.85 -23.47 67.71
CA ILE A 71 -63.47 -22.05 67.56
C ILE A 71 -63.83 -21.58 66.15
N ARG A 72 -64.47 -20.41 66.04
CA ARG A 72 -64.78 -19.78 64.75
C ARG A 72 -63.77 -18.71 64.43
N VAL A 73 -63.11 -18.83 63.29
CA VAL A 73 -62.08 -17.90 62.85
C VAL A 73 -62.39 -17.30 61.50
N LYS A 74 -61.80 -16.14 61.22
CA LYS A 74 -61.60 -15.60 59.86
C LYS A 74 -60.10 -15.42 59.64
N LEU A 75 -59.69 -15.41 58.37
CA LEU A 75 -58.29 -15.18 58.05
C LEU A 75 -57.97 -13.69 57.94
N ARG A 76 -56.75 -13.33 58.32
CA ARG A 76 -56.11 -12.09 57.90
C ARG A 76 -55.01 -12.46 56.91
N LEU A 77 -55.20 -12.07 55.64
CA LEU A 77 -54.22 -12.28 54.59
C LEU A 77 -53.45 -10.98 54.36
N THR A 78 -52.13 -11.08 54.37
CA THR A 78 -51.21 -10.00 53.99
C THR A 78 -50.35 -10.48 52.83
N ILE A 79 -50.42 -9.78 51.69
CA ILE A 79 -49.61 -10.05 50.50
C ILE A 79 -48.54 -8.95 50.41
N ARG A 80 -47.27 -9.32 50.50
CA ARG A 80 -46.15 -8.40 50.24
C ARG A 80 -45.55 -8.72 48.89
N THR A 81 -45.58 -7.76 47.98
CA THR A 81 -45.05 -7.89 46.62
C THR A 81 -43.56 -7.53 46.57
N SER A 82 -42.90 -7.98 45.52
CA SER A 82 -41.52 -7.60 45.18
C SER A 82 -41.36 -6.09 44.94
N SER A 83 -42.41 -5.41 44.48
CA SER A 83 -42.44 -3.95 44.28
C SER A 83 -42.55 -3.15 45.59
N GLY A 84 -42.63 -3.82 46.74
CA GLY A 84 -42.79 -3.18 48.06
C GLY A 84 -44.24 -2.88 48.44
N ALA A 85 -45.22 -3.14 47.56
CA ALA A 85 -46.62 -2.98 47.89
C ALA A 85 -47.06 -4.04 48.90
N THR A 86 -47.82 -3.61 49.91
CA THR A 86 -48.44 -4.50 50.90
C THR A 86 -49.94 -4.39 50.80
N LEU A 87 -50.58 -5.52 50.49
CA LEU A 87 -52.03 -5.69 50.44
C LEU A 87 -52.45 -6.44 51.68
N THR A 88 -53.50 -6.00 52.37
CA THR A 88 -53.99 -6.69 53.57
C THR A 88 -55.51 -6.73 53.57
N THR A 89 -56.10 -7.85 53.97
CA THR A 89 -57.55 -7.97 54.12
C THR A 89 -58.10 -6.90 55.05
N ARG A 90 -59.11 -6.18 54.58
CA ARG A 90 -59.81 -5.12 55.30
C ARG A 90 -60.59 -5.70 56.49
N PRO A 91 -60.40 -5.18 57.72
CA PRO A 91 -61.20 -5.61 58.87
C PRO A 91 -62.72 -5.45 58.67
N GLU A 92 -63.12 -4.43 57.89
CA GLU A 92 -64.50 -4.09 57.53
C GLU A 92 -65.11 -4.98 56.43
N ALA A 93 -64.30 -5.76 55.71
CA ALA A 93 -64.82 -6.68 54.70
C ALA A 93 -65.51 -7.88 55.37
N TYR A 94 -66.62 -8.31 54.78
CA TYR A 94 -67.35 -9.49 55.25
C TYR A 94 -66.64 -10.77 54.78
N PHE A 95 -66.29 -11.63 55.74
CA PHE A 95 -65.76 -12.96 55.49
C PHE A 95 -66.65 -14.00 56.17
N PRO A 96 -66.98 -15.14 55.54
CA PRO A 96 -67.70 -16.23 56.19
C PRO A 96 -66.89 -16.82 57.37
N PRO A 97 -67.52 -17.16 58.51
CA PRO A 97 -66.83 -17.79 59.64
C PRO A 97 -66.39 -19.21 59.30
N ILE A 98 -65.13 -19.53 59.61
CA ILE A 98 -64.55 -20.87 59.47
C ILE A 98 -64.58 -21.54 60.84
N ALA A 99 -65.44 -22.54 61.01
CA ALA A 99 -65.51 -23.35 62.23
C ALA A 99 -64.37 -24.39 62.27
N LEU A 100 -63.65 -24.46 63.39
CA LEU A 100 -62.56 -25.40 63.63
C LEU A 100 -62.87 -26.26 64.86
N GLU A 101 -62.99 -27.56 64.65
CA GLU A 101 -63.14 -28.54 65.73
C GLU A 101 -61.78 -28.85 66.36
N SER A 102 -61.77 -29.07 67.67
CA SER A 102 -60.55 -29.41 68.42
C SER A 102 -59.86 -30.67 67.84
N ASN A 103 -58.57 -30.55 67.55
CA ASN A 103 -57.68 -31.57 66.97
C ASN A 103 -58.07 -32.12 65.58
N VAL A 104 -58.99 -31.47 64.86
CA VAL A 104 -59.34 -31.84 63.48
C VAL A 104 -58.74 -30.80 62.51
N PRO A 105 -57.80 -31.19 61.63
CA PRO A 105 -57.25 -30.27 60.65
C PRO A 105 -58.29 -29.97 59.56
N ARG A 106 -58.62 -28.69 59.39
CA ARG A 106 -59.50 -28.21 58.32
C ARG A 106 -58.67 -27.59 57.20
N ARG A 107 -58.68 -28.23 56.03
CA ARG A 107 -58.11 -27.69 54.79
C ARG A 107 -59.13 -26.79 54.11
N LEU A 108 -58.71 -25.59 53.72
CA LEU A 108 -59.54 -24.64 53.00
C LEU A 108 -59.46 -24.91 51.50
N MET A 109 -60.61 -24.86 50.83
CA MET A 109 -60.71 -24.96 49.38
C MET A 109 -60.52 -23.57 48.72
N MET A 110 -60.31 -23.55 47.40
CA MET A 110 -60.19 -22.30 46.63
C MET A 110 -61.43 -21.39 46.81
N THR A 111 -62.62 -21.99 46.93
CA THR A 111 -63.87 -21.27 47.22
C THR A 111 -63.89 -20.62 48.60
N ASP A 112 -63.28 -21.25 49.61
CA ASP A 112 -63.15 -20.69 50.97
C ASP A 112 -62.17 -19.51 51.00
N LEU A 113 -61.15 -19.54 50.13
CA LEU A 113 -60.13 -18.49 50.01
C LEU A 113 -60.59 -17.30 49.13
N ALA A 114 -61.51 -17.51 48.20
CA ALA A 114 -61.98 -16.50 47.23
C ALA A 114 -62.34 -15.13 47.84
N PRO A 115 -63.08 -15.04 48.96
CA PRO A 115 -63.44 -13.75 49.55
C PRO A 115 -62.23 -12.90 49.94
N TYR A 116 -61.11 -13.54 50.31
CA TYR A 116 -59.90 -12.89 50.80
C TYR A 116 -59.00 -12.34 49.70
N PHE A 117 -59.10 -12.85 48.47
CA PHE A 117 -58.33 -12.40 47.31
C PHE A 117 -59.09 -11.42 46.40
N SER A 118 -60.38 -11.20 46.66
CA SER A 118 -61.18 -10.23 45.92
C SER A 118 -60.66 -8.79 46.11
N ARG A 119 -60.67 -8.00 45.03
CA ARG A 119 -60.16 -6.62 45.03
C ARG A 119 -60.78 -5.72 46.10
N GLY A 120 -62.09 -5.87 46.35
CA GLY A 120 -62.81 -5.10 47.36
C GLY A 120 -62.42 -5.43 48.81
N SER A 121 -61.96 -6.66 49.06
CA SER A 121 -61.56 -7.12 50.39
C SER A 121 -60.13 -6.75 50.78
N LEU A 122 -59.31 -6.27 49.84
CA LEU A 122 -57.90 -5.92 50.06
C LEU A 122 -57.70 -4.41 50.19
N SER A 123 -56.88 -4.01 51.16
CA SER A 123 -56.31 -2.66 51.26
C SER A 123 -55.22 -2.48 50.20
N ASN A 124 -55.05 -1.26 49.70
CA ASN A 124 -54.07 -0.90 48.67
C ASN A 124 -54.17 -1.70 47.35
N ALA A 125 -55.29 -2.35 47.05
CA ALA A 125 -55.48 -3.13 45.83
C ALA A 125 -55.33 -2.32 44.53
N ASN A 126 -55.49 -0.99 44.60
CA ASN A 126 -55.22 -0.08 43.47
C ASN A 126 -53.74 0.02 43.07
N ALA A 127 -52.82 -0.45 43.92
CA ALA A 127 -51.40 -0.56 43.58
C ALA A 127 -51.12 -1.69 42.56
N LEU A 128 -52.11 -2.54 42.28
CA LEU A 128 -52.02 -3.58 41.25
C LEU A 128 -52.66 -3.11 39.94
N ALA A 129 -51.91 -3.17 38.85
CA ALA A 129 -52.45 -2.99 37.50
C ALA A 129 -53.21 -4.27 37.09
N ASN A 130 -54.49 -4.15 36.73
CA ASN A 130 -55.34 -5.27 36.28
C ASN A 130 -55.35 -6.51 37.20
N GLU A 131 -55.25 -6.31 38.52
CA GLU A 131 -55.19 -7.39 39.52
C GLU A 131 -53.99 -8.34 39.35
N THR A 132 -52.95 -7.88 38.67
CA THR A 132 -51.69 -8.60 38.43
C THR A 132 -50.67 -8.27 39.51
N LEU A 133 -50.17 -9.30 40.18
CA LEU A 133 -49.02 -9.27 41.06
C LEU A 133 -47.71 -9.15 40.24
N PRO A 134 -46.77 -8.29 40.67
CA PRO A 134 -45.51 -8.08 39.96
C PRO A 134 -44.60 -9.30 40.04
N GLU A 135 -43.69 -9.44 39.08
CA GLU A 135 -42.68 -10.50 39.06
C GLU A 135 -41.72 -10.39 40.25
N GLY A 136 -41.28 -11.53 40.78
CA GLY A 136 -40.37 -11.64 41.92
C GLY A 136 -40.99 -12.35 43.13
N PHE A 137 -40.32 -12.23 44.29
CA PHE A 137 -40.78 -12.84 45.52
C PHE A 137 -42.05 -12.15 46.04
N CYS A 138 -43.11 -12.93 46.18
CA CYS A 138 -44.35 -12.54 46.82
C CYS A 138 -44.57 -13.36 48.10
N GLN A 139 -44.83 -12.67 49.21
CA GLN A 139 -45.05 -13.30 50.51
C GLN A 139 -46.53 -13.23 50.87
N PHE A 140 -47.15 -14.38 51.09
CA PHE A 140 -48.53 -14.53 51.53
C PHE A 140 -48.52 -14.92 53.01
N THR A 141 -48.71 -13.94 53.89
CA THR A 141 -48.78 -14.15 55.33
C THR A 141 -50.22 -14.31 55.78
N ILE A 142 -50.51 -15.41 56.47
CA ILE A 142 -51.85 -15.78 56.95
C ILE A 142 -51.83 -15.84 58.48
N GLU A 143 -52.84 -15.22 59.08
CA GLU A 143 -53.15 -15.31 60.51
C GLU A 143 -54.63 -15.71 60.68
N ALA A 144 -54.94 -16.53 61.68
CA ALA A 144 -56.30 -16.80 62.11
C ALA A 144 -56.70 -15.80 63.20
N VAL A 145 -57.85 -15.17 63.02
CA VAL A 145 -58.45 -14.20 63.94
C VAL A 145 -59.81 -14.73 64.36
N GLU A 146 -60.07 -14.80 65.66
CA GLU A 146 -61.35 -15.24 66.17
C GLU A 146 -62.47 -14.30 65.69
N TYR A 147 -63.56 -14.90 65.19
CA TYR A 147 -64.55 -14.23 64.37
C TYR A 147 -65.27 -13.07 65.09
N TYR A 148 -65.69 -13.30 66.34
CA TYR A 148 -66.51 -12.36 67.10
C TYR A 148 -65.68 -11.35 67.90
N THR A 149 -64.53 -11.77 68.43
CA THR A 149 -63.69 -10.93 69.32
C THR A 149 -62.64 -10.13 68.55
N GLY A 150 -62.30 -10.53 67.32
CA GLY A 150 -61.21 -9.92 66.55
C GLY A 150 -59.82 -10.21 67.10
N ARG A 151 -59.70 -11.11 68.09
CA ARG A 151 -58.42 -11.50 68.69
C ARG A 151 -57.65 -12.42 67.75
N THR A 152 -56.36 -12.15 67.55
CA THR A 152 -55.47 -13.07 66.83
C THR A 152 -55.26 -14.35 67.67
N VAL A 153 -55.55 -15.50 67.06
CA VAL A 153 -55.53 -16.83 67.70
C VAL A 153 -54.56 -17.81 67.03
N SER A 154 -53.79 -17.37 66.03
CA SER A 154 -52.63 -18.09 65.50
C SER A 154 -51.37 -17.22 65.36
N GLY A 155 -50.20 -17.87 65.34
CA GLY A 155 -48.99 -17.23 64.83
C GLY A 155 -49.11 -16.85 63.35
N LYS A 156 -48.18 -16.02 62.86
CA LYS A 156 -48.04 -15.67 61.45
C LYS A 156 -47.39 -16.81 60.69
N THR A 157 -48.05 -17.32 59.66
CA THR A 157 -47.46 -18.27 58.71
C THR A 157 -47.30 -17.60 57.36
N THR A 158 -46.09 -17.63 56.81
CA THR A 158 -45.79 -17.01 55.51
C THR A 158 -45.46 -18.07 54.47
N ALA A 159 -46.27 -18.13 53.42
CA ALA A 159 -46.02 -18.87 52.20
C ALA A 159 -45.36 -17.94 51.17
N VAL A 160 -44.28 -18.38 50.52
CA VAL A 160 -43.53 -17.56 49.55
C VAL A 160 -43.63 -18.19 48.17
N ALA A 161 -43.95 -17.39 47.16
CA ALA A 161 -43.89 -17.78 45.75
C ALA A 161 -43.01 -16.81 44.97
N PHE A 162 -42.23 -17.32 44.02
CA PHE A 162 -41.53 -16.51 43.03
C PHE A 162 -42.39 -16.43 41.78
N LEU A 163 -43.01 -15.27 41.55
CA LEU A 163 -43.92 -15.05 40.43
C LEU A 163 -43.11 -14.63 39.20
N GLN A 164 -43.34 -15.27 38.06
CA GLN A 164 -42.62 -14.98 36.83
C GLN A 164 -43.54 -15.21 35.62
N LEU A 165 -43.59 -14.23 34.73
CA LEU A 165 -44.26 -14.38 33.43
C LEU A 165 -43.41 -15.27 32.51
N LEU A 166 -44.08 -16.01 31.63
CA LEU A 166 -43.40 -16.79 30.59
C LEU A 166 -42.57 -15.86 29.70
N LYS A 167 -41.35 -16.26 29.39
CA LYS A 167 -40.49 -15.48 28.49
C LYS A 167 -41.00 -15.63 27.05
N PRO A 168 -40.92 -14.59 26.20
CA PRO A 168 -41.22 -14.70 24.78
C PRO A 168 -40.25 -15.68 24.09
N ALA A 169 -40.62 -16.12 22.89
CA ALA A 169 -39.76 -16.97 22.08
C ALA A 169 -38.45 -16.25 21.76
N LYS A 170 -37.32 -16.96 21.92
CA LYS A 170 -36.01 -16.44 21.52
C LYS A 170 -35.72 -16.83 20.09
N LEU A 171 -35.42 -15.86 19.24
CA LEU A 171 -35.09 -16.11 17.85
C LEU A 171 -33.73 -16.83 17.75
N ILE A 172 -33.55 -17.68 16.73
CA ILE A 172 -32.33 -18.48 16.53
C ILE A 172 -31.72 -18.21 15.16
N SER A 173 -32.50 -18.28 14.09
CA SER A 173 -32.00 -18.10 12.72
C SER A 173 -33.13 -17.63 11.80
N PRO A 174 -32.86 -16.75 10.81
CA PRO A 174 -31.61 -15.99 10.61
C PRO A 174 -31.28 -15.10 11.81
N THR A 175 -30.01 -14.99 12.18
CA THR A 175 -29.51 -14.17 13.29
C THR A 175 -29.74 -12.67 13.04
N ASN A 176 -29.79 -11.87 14.11
CA ASN A 176 -30.05 -10.44 13.95
C ASN A 176 -28.95 -9.74 13.15
N LYS A 177 -29.34 -9.03 12.10
CA LYS A 177 -28.48 -8.36 11.11
C LYS A 177 -27.64 -9.33 10.28
N GLU A 178 -28.09 -10.57 10.14
CA GLU A 178 -27.43 -11.54 9.25
C GLU A 178 -27.54 -11.08 7.79
N ASN A 179 -26.45 -11.26 7.04
CA ASN A 179 -26.49 -11.20 5.58
C ASN A 179 -26.80 -12.61 5.09
N VAL A 180 -28.04 -12.82 4.68
CA VAL A 180 -28.54 -14.10 4.16
C VAL A 180 -28.28 -14.13 2.66
N LEU A 181 -27.68 -15.23 2.20
CA LEU A 181 -27.36 -15.42 0.80
C LEU A 181 -28.62 -15.63 -0.05
N PHE A 182 -28.80 -14.79 -1.06
CA PHE A 182 -29.81 -14.93 -2.09
C PHE A 182 -29.38 -16.03 -3.07
N GLN A 183 -30.22 -17.04 -3.24
CA GLN A 183 -30.04 -18.16 -4.16
C GLN A 183 -31.39 -18.47 -4.79
N GLU A 184 -31.43 -18.88 -6.05
CA GLU A 184 -32.66 -19.34 -6.70
C GLU A 184 -32.65 -20.88 -6.87
N PRO A 185 -33.60 -21.62 -6.27
CA PRO A 185 -34.70 -21.16 -5.41
C PRO A 185 -34.24 -20.79 -3.98
N LEU A 186 -34.85 -19.76 -3.39
CA LEU A 186 -34.51 -19.30 -2.04
C LEU A 186 -34.93 -20.34 -1.01
N ASN A 187 -33.97 -20.84 -0.23
CA ASN A 187 -34.18 -21.81 0.84
C ASN A 187 -33.80 -21.21 2.19
N LEU A 188 -34.70 -20.44 2.78
CA LEU A 188 -34.49 -19.79 4.08
C LEU A 188 -35.30 -20.51 5.16
N THR A 189 -34.73 -20.79 6.33
CA THR A 189 -35.48 -21.42 7.44
C THR A 189 -35.45 -20.54 8.67
N PHE A 190 -36.63 -20.10 9.10
CA PHE A 190 -36.79 -19.37 10.35
C PHE A 190 -36.90 -20.35 11.52
N ARG A 191 -36.13 -20.10 12.60
CA ARG A 191 -36.13 -20.93 13.81
C ARG A 191 -36.13 -20.09 15.07
N TRP A 192 -36.86 -20.55 16.08
CA TRP A 192 -36.89 -19.95 17.41
C TRP A 192 -36.92 -21.02 18.50
N GLN A 193 -36.55 -20.66 19.72
CA GLN A 193 -36.55 -21.55 20.86
C GLN A 193 -38.00 -21.84 21.30
N PRO A 194 -38.36 -23.11 21.57
CA PRO A 194 -39.66 -23.44 22.15
C PRO A 194 -39.82 -22.75 23.51
N VAL A 195 -40.97 -22.11 23.74
CA VAL A 195 -41.31 -21.60 25.07
C VAL A 195 -41.79 -22.75 25.94
N THR A 196 -41.18 -22.90 27.12
CA THR A 196 -41.65 -23.85 28.14
C THR A 196 -42.79 -23.22 28.93
N SER A 197 -44.00 -23.78 28.81
CA SER A 197 -45.23 -23.29 29.45
C SER A 197 -45.80 -24.30 30.45
N SER A 198 -44.93 -24.97 31.22
CA SER A 198 -45.31 -26.02 32.17
C SER A 198 -46.52 -25.63 33.03
N GLY A 199 -47.61 -26.40 32.90
CA GLY A 199 -48.87 -26.20 33.62
C GLY A 199 -49.88 -25.24 32.97
N TYR A 200 -49.60 -24.67 31.80
CA TYR A 200 -50.51 -23.73 31.12
C TYR A 200 -50.93 -24.16 29.68
N GLY A 201 -50.57 -25.36 29.24
CA GLY A 201 -50.86 -25.87 27.90
C GLY A 201 -49.77 -25.58 26.86
N ALA A 202 -49.88 -26.15 25.66
CA ALA A 202 -48.88 -26.00 24.61
C ALA A 202 -48.98 -24.60 23.94
N PRO A 203 -47.86 -23.88 23.75
CA PRO A 203 -47.88 -22.58 23.12
C PRO A 203 -48.07 -22.69 21.60
N GLU A 204 -48.64 -21.65 21.02
CA GLU A 204 -48.78 -21.44 19.59
C GLU A 204 -48.05 -20.15 19.19
N TYR A 205 -47.48 -20.13 17.99
CA TYR A 205 -46.60 -19.06 17.52
C TYR A 205 -47.19 -18.39 16.28
N GLU A 206 -47.26 -17.06 16.31
CA GLU A 206 -47.55 -16.24 15.14
C GLU A 206 -46.23 -15.67 14.60
N PHE A 207 -45.88 -16.02 13.37
CA PHE A 207 -44.71 -15.51 12.65
C PHE A 207 -45.12 -14.34 11.76
N THR A 208 -44.36 -13.25 11.79
CA THR A 208 -44.55 -12.09 10.91
C THR A 208 -43.23 -11.69 10.26
N LEU A 209 -43.22 -11.53 8.94
CA LEU A 209 -42.12 -11.05 8.10
C LEU A 209 -42.54 -9.75 7.39
N LYS A 210 -41.68 -8.73 7.44
CA LYS A 210 -41.91 -7.42 6.85
C LYS A 210 -40.70 -6.92 6.06
N GLU A 211 -40.94 -6.11 5.04
CA GLU A 211 -39.90 -5.41 4.25
C GLU A 211 -39.60 -4.04 4.89
N ILE A 212 -38.32 -3.71 5.05
CA ILE A 212 -37.86 -2.44 5.65
C ILE A 212 -37.15 -1.59 4.59
N ASP A 213 -37.76 -0.47 4.20
CA ASP A 213 -37.23 0.44 3.18
C ASP A 213 -36.08 1.32 3.71
N ASP A 214 -36.26 1.94 4.88
CA ASP A 214 -35.27 2.83 5.48
C ASP A 214 -34.25 2.03 6.32
N LYS A 215 -33.04 1.87 5.78
CA LYS A 215 -31.93 1.13 6.41
C LYS A 215 -31.35 1.84 7.65
N GLN A 216 -31.67 3.11 7.89
CA GLN A 216 -31.19 3.91 9.04
C GLN A 216 -32.24 4.06 10.15
N ALA A 217 -33.51 3.74 9.88
CA ALA A 217 -34.58 3.85 10.86
C ALA A 217 -34.42 2.88 12.04
N ASN A 218 -34.96 3.27 13.21
CA ASN A 218 -35.05 2.38 14.36
C ASN A 218 -35.95 1.18 14.00
N VAL A 219 -35.41 -0.04 14.11
CA VAL A 219 -36.07 -1.27 13.65
C VAL A 219 -37.43 -1.50 14.32
N GLU A 220 -37.55 -1.26 15.62
CA GLU A 220 -38.80 -1.49 16.37
C GLU A 220 -39.89 -0.50 15.90
N ALA A 221 -39.52 0.76 15.64
CA ALA A 221 -40.44 1.75 15.11
C ALA A 221 -40.82 1.49 13.64
N ALA A 222 -39.84 1.11 12.82
CA ALA A 222 -40.04 0.81 11.40
C ALA A 222 -40.94 -0.43 11.22
N PHE A 223 -40.75 -1.46 12.05
CA PHE A 223 -41.52 -2.71 11.99
C PHE A 223 -43.03 -2.49 12.21
N LEU A 224 -43.43 -1.51 13.02
CA LEU A 224 -44.85 -1.22 13.28
C LEU A 224 -45.61 -0.81 12.02
N TYR A 225 -44.98 -0.02 11.14
CA TYR A 225 -45.61 0.56 9.94
C TYR A 225 -45.16 -0.10 8.63
N ALA A 226 -44.12 -0.93 8.67
CA ALA A 226 -43.60 -1.65 7.52
C ALA A 226 -44.63 -2.60 6.89
N ARG A 227 -44.48 -2.81 5.58
CA ARG A 227 -45.33 -3.68 4.77
C ARG A 227 -45.13 -5.15 5.18
N THR A 228 -46.22 -5.83 5.53
CA THR A 228 -46.22 -7.27 5.80
C THR A 228 -46.04 -8.05 4.51
N VAL A 229 -44.99 -8.86 4.45
CA VAL A 229 -44.65 -9.75 3.35
C VAL A 229 -45.30 -11.12 3.56
N TYR A 230 -45.17 -11.66 4.78
CA TYR A 230 -45.74 -12.96 5.13
C TYR A 230 -46.12 -13.01 6.60
N GLN A 231 -47.25 -13.64 6.92
CA GLN A 231 -47.71 -13.86 8.29
C GLN A 231 -48.42 -15.21 8.39
N THR A 232 -48.11 -15.99 9.42
CA THR A 232 -48.72 -17.32 9.62
C THR A 232 -48.73 -17.73 11.09
N THR A 233 -49.56 -18.70 11.44
CA THR A 233 -49.63 -19.27 12.80
C THR A 233 -49.24 -20.75 12.76
N THR A 234 -48.38 -21.18 13.69
CA THR A 234 -47.89 -22.55 13.75
C THR A 234 -47.58 -22.99 15.18
N LYS A 235 -47.67 -24.31 15.43
CA LYS A 235 -47.21 -24.94 16.67
C LYS A 235 -45.74 -25.38 16.59
N ASN A 236 -45.17 -25.39 15.39
CA ASN A 236 -43.76 -25.73 15.17
C ASN A 236 -42.87 -24.54 15.55
N THR A 237 -41.61 -24.83 15.86
CA THR A 237 -40.57 -23.81 16.17
C THR A 237 -39.62 -23.56 15.01
N LEU A 238 -39.96 -24.11 13.84
CA LEU A 238 -39.26 -23.94 12.58
C LEU A 238 -40.29 -23.67 11.48
N LEU A 239 -39.92 -22.78 10.56
CA LEU A 239 -40.73 -22.40 9.40
C LEU A 239 -39.80 -22.35 8.17
N PRO A 240 -39.88 -23.35 7.27
CA PRO A 240 -39.19 -23.28 5.99
C PRO A 240 -39.88 -22.22 5.12
N TYR A 241 -39.08 -21.36 4.50
CA TYR A 241 -39.48 -20.34 3.57
C TYR A 241 -38.93 -20.71 2.19
N THR A 242 -39.81 -21.33 1.41
CA THR A 242 -39.53 -21.95 0.11
C THR A 242 -40.26 -21.20 -1.02
N ALA A 243 -40.02 -21.59 -2.28
CA ALA A 243 -40.51 -20.90 -3.48
C ALA A 243 -42.06 -20.85 -3.63
N ASP A 244 -42.81 -21.56 -2.79
CA ASP A 244 -44.28 -21.52 -2.69
C ASP A 244 -44.81 -20.35 -1.84
N LEU A 245 -43.94 -19.65 -1.11
CA LEU A 245 -44.24 -18.45 -0.35
C LEU A 245 -43.89 -17.18 -1.16
N PRO A 246 -44.37 -15.98 -0.74
CA PRO A 246 -44.09 -14.74 -1.46
C PRO A 246 -42.60 -14.52 -1.73
N MET A 247 -42.26 -14.21 -2.98
CA MET A 247 -40.88 -14.01 -3.40
C MET A 247 -40.23 -12.85 -2.64
N LEU A 248 -39.02 -13.07 -2.12
CA LEU A 248 -38.18 -12.01 -1.55
C LEU A 248 -37.21 -11.52 -2.62
N GLU A 249 -36.93 -10.22 -2.64
CA GLU A 249 -36.11 -9.59 -3.66
C GLU A 249 -34.65 -9.46 -3.19
N ASN A 250 -33.72 -9.65 -4.12
CA ASN A 250 -32.29 -9.42 -3.87
C ASN A 250 -32.02 -7.95 -3.49
N GLY A 251 -31.05 -7.73 -2.59
CA GLY A 251 -30.63 -6.40 -2.13
C GLY A 251 -31.57 -5.71 -1.12
N LYS A 252 -32.72 -6.32 -0.81
CA LYS A 252 -33.71 -5.82 0.15
C LYS A 252 -33.42 -6.26 1.59
N ARG A 253 -33.92 -5.46 2.54
CA ARG A 253 -33.83 -5.71 3.97
C ARG A 253 -35.18 -6.17 4.50
N TYR A 254 -35.16 -7.22 5.30
CA TYR A 254 -36.36 -7.78 5.92
C TYR A 254 -36.20 -7.82 7.43
N ALA A 255 -37.34 -7.72 8.11
CA ALA A 255 -37.46 -7.83 9.55
C ALA A 255 -38.47 -8.91 9.89
N TRP A 256 -38.23 -9.67 10.96
CA TRP A 256 -39.14 -10.71 11.41
C TRP A 256 -39.28 -10.76 12.92
N GLN A 257 -40.46 -11.22 13.35
CA GLN A 257 -40.83 -11.34 14.76
C GLN A 257 -41.74 -12.56 14.97
N VAL A 258 -41.65 -13.17 16.14
CA VAL A 258 -42.51 -14.27 16.56
C VAL A 258 -43.26 -13.87 17.83
N LYS A 259 -44.57 -14.11 17.84
CA LYS A 259 -45.42 -13.92 19.03
C LYS A 259 -45.85 -15.28 19.58
N ALA A 260 -45.44 -15.59 20.80
CA ALA A 260 -45.94 -16.76 21.53
C ALA A 260 -47.27 -16.45 22.22
N SER A 261 -48.23 -17.37 22.12
CA SER A 261 -49.53 -17.26 22.78
C SER A 261 -49.98 -18.62 23.31
N LEU A 262 -50.93 -18.60 24.26
CA LEU A 262 -51.57 -19.80 24.79
C LEU A 262 -53.04 -19.76 24.35
N PRO A 263 -53.45 -20.55 23.32
CA PRO A 263 -54.75 -20.40 22.69
C PRO A 263 -55.94 -20.69 23.62
N THR A 264 -55.72 -21.43 24.71
CA THR A 264 -56.74 -21.75 25.72
C THR A 264 -56.80 -20.76 26.88
N GLU A 265 -55.91 -19.76 26.93
CA GLU A 265 -55.81 -18.79 28.01
C GLU A 265 -56.15 -17.38 27.53
N THR A 266 -57.05 -16.71 28.25
CA THR A 266 -57.46 -15.33 27.92
C THR A 266 -56.57 -14.29 28.59
N LYS A 267 -55.84 -14.68 29.65
CA LYS A 267 -54.89 -13.81 30.37
C LYS A 267 -53.54 -13.83 29.68
N ASN A 268 -52.91 -12.67 29.52
CA ASN A 268 -51.53 -12.63 29.06
C ASN A 268 -50.61 -13.23 30.13
N ARG A 269 -49.97 -14.36 29.81
CA ARG A 269 -48.99 -15.05 30.66
C ARG A 269 -47.55 -14.75 30.27
N PHE A 270 -47.32 -14.00 29.20
CA PHE A 270 -45.99 -13.74 28.66
C PHE A 270 -45.53 -12.31 28.95
N GLN A 271 -44.22 -12.17 29.18
CA GLN A 271 -43.57 -10.87 29.08
C GLN A 271 -43.73 -10.32 27.65
N ASN A 272 -43.83 -9.00 27.51
CA ASN A 272 -43.99 -8.32 26.21
C ASN A 272 -45.14 -8.85 25.34
N ASN A 273 -46.26 -9.30 25.94
CA ASN A 273 -47.38 -9.93 25.22
C ASN A 273 -46.97 -11.12 24.31
N GLY A 274 -45.87 -11.79 24.66
CA GLY A 274 -45.33 -12.93 23.91
C GLY A 274 -44.50 -12.56 22.69
N LEU A 275 -44.35 -11.27 22.38
CA LEU A 275 -43.57 -10.76 21.26
C LEU A 275 -42.07 -10.94 21.53
N SER A 276 -41.37 -11.60 20.60
CA SER A 276 -39.92 -11.58 20.53
C SER A 276 -39.39 -10.19 20.22
N GLU A 277 -38.07 -10.01 20.35
CA GLU A 277 -37.36 -8.93 19.67
C GLU A 277 -37.57 -8.99 18.14
N VAL A 278 -37.43 -7.86 17.46
CA VAL A 278 -37.45 -7.80 16.00
C VAL A 278 -36.04 -8.03 15.47
N TRP A 279 -35.85 -9.07 14.67
CA TRP A 279 -34.57 -9.36 14.04
C TRP A 279 -34.57 -8.95 12.57
N LEU A 280 -33.46 -8.36 12.14
CA LEU A 280 -33.23 -7.96 10.75
C LEU A 280 -32.40 -9.02 10.02
N PHE A 281 -32.58 -9.12 8.72
CA PHE A 281 -31.60 -9.72 7.82
C PHE A 281 -31.61 -8.99 6.48
N ASP A 282 -30.46 -8.98 5.82
CA ASP A 282 -30.30 -8.47 4.46
C ASP A 282 -30.22 -9.67 3.50
N LEU A 283 -30.99 -9.67 2.41
CA LEU A 283 -30.77 -10.62 1.32
C LEU A 283 -29.69 -10.06 0.39
N ARG A 284 -28.60 -10.82 0.23
CA ARG A 284 -27.45 -10.44 -0.61
C ARG A 284 -26.98 -11.61 -1.45
N GLU A 285 -26.48 -11.36 -2.65
CA GLU A 285 -25.80 -12.41 -3.42
C GLU A 285 -24.51 -12.87 -2.72
N ASP A 286 -24.23 -14.18 -2.80
CA ASP A 286 -22.99 -14.76 -2.27
C ASP A 286 -21.84 -14.47 -3.21
N CYS A 287 -20.95 -13.61 -2.77
CA CYS A 287 -19.69 -13.31 -3.42
C CYS A 287 -18.70 -14.45 -3.10
N LYS A 288 -18.66 -15.46 -3.96
CA LYS A 288 -17.80 -16.65 -3.75
C LYS A 288 -16.32 -16.26 -3.90
N PRO A 289 -15.40 -16.87 -3.10
CA PRO A 289 -13.98 -16.71 -3.36
C PRO A 289 -13.62 -17.31 -4.73
N PRO A 290 -12.68 -16.70 -5.47
CA PRO A 290 -12.16 -17.28 -6.70
C PRO A 290 -11.55 -18.67 -6.47
N ILE A 291 -11.81 -19.59 -7.39
CA ILE A 291 -11.26 -20.96 -7.34
C ILE A 291 -10.29 -21.20 -8.51
N GLY A 292 -9.41 -22.19 -8.35
CA GLY A 292 -8.46 -22.57 -9.40
C GLY A 292 -7.32 -21.57 -9.62
N LEU A 293 -6.89 -20.85 -8.57
CA LEU A 293 -5.75 -19.94 -8.64
C LEU A 293 -4.47 -20.68 -9.04
N THR A 294 -3.97 -20.40 -10.24
CA THR A 294 -2.63 -20.78 -10.69
C THR A 294 -1.71 -19.56 -10.68
N ALA A 295 -0.43 -19.81 -10.43
CA ALA A 295 0.63 -18.81 -10.45
C ALA A 295 1.76 -19.38 -11.30
N GLU A 296 1.94 -18.79 -12.47
CA GLU A 296 2.87 -19.24 -13.50
C GLU A 296 3.99 -18.18 -13.62
N PRO A 297 5.24 -18.51 -13.24
CA PRO A 297 6.35 -17.60 -13.41
C PRO A 297 6.61 -17.38 -14.90
N THR A 298 6.82 -16.13 -15.28
CA THR A 298 7.26 -15.69 -16.62
C THR A 298 8.63 -15.00 -16.49
N HIS A 299 9.16 -14.40 -17.56
CA HIS A 299 10.52 -13.84 -17.55
C HIS A 299 10.84 -12.89 -16.38
N ASP A 300 9.97 -11.92 -16.09
CA ASP A 300 10.10 -10.91 -15.01
C ASP A 300 8.84 -10.78 -14.14
N MET A 301 7.81 -11.57 -14.42
CA MET A 301 6.47 -11.35 -13.88
C MET A 301 5.82 -12.68 -13.48
N MET A 302 4.82 -12.64 -12.60
CA MET A 302 4.01 -13.80 -12.25
C MET A 302 2.63 -13.65 -12.87
N LEU A 303 2.24 -14.59 -13.73
CA LEU A 303 0.90 -14.64 -14.28
C LEU A 303 -0.01 -15.44 -13.34
N LEU A 304 -1.04 -14.76 -12.82
CA LEU A 304 -2.07 -15.36 -11.98
C LEU A 304 -3.34 -15.59 -12.82
N LYS A 305 -3.89 -16.80 -12.77
CA LYS A 305 -5.17 -17.14 -13.43
C LYS A 305 -6.10 -17.80 -12.43
N TRP A 306 -7.39 -17.50 -12.50
CA TRP A 306 -8.42 -18.15 -11.69
C TRP A 306 -9.73 -18.26 -12.49
N GLN A 307 -10.68 -19.02 -11.97
CA GLN A 307 -12.01 -19.11 -12.56
C GLN A 307 -12.86 -17.91 -12.11
N PRO A 308 -13.62 -17.27 -13.03
CA PRO A 308 -14.53 -16.19 -12.66
C PRO A 308 -15.50 -16.62 -11.55
N ALA A 309 -15.54 -15.86 -10.46
CA ALA A 309 -16.43 -16.12 -9.33
C ALA A 309 -17.81 -15.51 -9.57
N GLN A 310 -18.86 -16.28 -9.25
CA GLN A 310 -20.24 -15.80 -9.32
C GLN A 310 -20.47 -14.70 -8.27
N GLY A 311 -21.05 -13.56 -8.70
CA GLY A 311 -21.32 -12.40 -7.84
C GLY A 311 -20.15 -11.43 -7.62
N ALA A 312 -19.00 -11.63 -8.29
CA ALA A 312 -17.85 -10.71 -8.22
C ALA A 312 -17.95 -9.63 -9.30
N ALA A 313 -17.94 -8.34 -8.90
CA ALA A 313 -17.91 -7.21 -9.83
C ALA A 313 -16.49 -6.97 -10.40
N ASN A 314 -15.49 -7.16 -9.54
CA ASN A 314 -14.06 -7.15 -9.84
C ASN A 314 -13.32 -7.99 -8.78
N TYR A 315 -12.00 -8.06 -8.88
CA TYR A 315 -11.14 -8.86 -8.01
C TYR A 315 -10.05 -7.98 -7.37
N ASN A 316 -9.55 -8.40 -6.22
CA ASN A 316 -8.36 -7.82 -5.60
C ASN A 316 -7.35 -8.93 -5.28
N ILE A 317 -6.13 -8.76 -5.73
CA ILE A 317 -5.04 -9.70 -5.55
C ILE A 317 -4.19 -9.22 -4.41
N GLN A 318 -3.80 -10.15 -3.56
CA GLN A 318 -2.81 -9.93 -2.52
C GLN A 318 -1.62 -10.85 -2.74
N TYR A 319 -0.43 -10.28 -2.75
CA TYR A 319 0.82 -11.03 -2.82
C TYR A 319 1.86 -10.51 -1.84
N ARG A 320 2.73 -11.41 -1.39
CA ARG A 320 3.86 -11.09 -0.53
C ARG A 320 5.00 -12.06 -0.78
N ARG A 321 6.23 -11.60 -0.57
CA ARG A 321 7.40 -12.48 -0.56
C ARG A 321 7.32 -13.44 0.62
N GLU A 322 7.62 -14.71 0.35
CA GLU A 322 7.64 -15.76 1.36
C GLU A 322 8.87 -15.63 2.27
N ASP A 323 9.99 -15.12 1.73
CA ASP A 323 11.26 -14.95 2.43
C ASP A 323 11.39 -13.60 3.16
N PHE A 324 10.32 -12.79 3.18
CA PHE A 324 10.24 -11.50 3.83
C PHE A 324 9.19 -11.54 4.95
N ASP A 325 9.57 -11.24 6.19
CA ASP A 325 8.74 -11.43 7.39
C ASP A 325 7.70 -10.30 7.61
N SER A 326 7.17 -9.75 6.52
CA SER A 326 6.07 -8.79 6.58
C SER A 326 4.76 -9.51 6.26
N ASN A 327 3.85 -9.60 7.24
CA ASN A 327 2.43 -9.90 7.00
C ASN A 327 1.71 -8.79 6.18
N VAL A 328 2.48 -7.91 5.54
CA VAL A 328 2.04 -6.84 4.66
C VAL A 328 1.86 -7.45 3.29
N TRP A 329 0.60 -7.50 2.87
CA TRP A 329 0.23 -7.89 1.53
C TRP A 329 0.30 -6.66 0.62
N HIS A 330 0.84 -6.84 -0.57
CA HIS A 330 0.69 -5.88 -1.65
C HIS A 330 -0.68 -6.12 -2.29
N ASP A 331 -1.51 -5.09 -2.34
CA ASP A 331 -2.84 -5.12 -2.94
C ASP A 331 -2.77 -4.67 -4.41
N LYS A 332 -3.42 -5.42 -5.29
CA LYS A 332 -3.56 -5.08 -6.70
C LYS A 332 -4.98 -5.40 -7.20
N PRO A 333 -5.78 -4.40 -7.63
CA PRO A 333 -7.09 -4.66 -8.23
C PRO A 333 -6.94 -5.36 -9.59
N ALA A 334 -7.95 -6.16 -9.96
CA ALA A 334 -8.04 -6.84 -11.24
C ALA A 334 -9.51 -6.93 -11.70
N ASP A 335 -9.79 -6.47 -12.92
CA ASP A 335 -11.17 -6.46 -13.46
C ASP A 335 -11.53 -7.73 -14.23
N ALA A 336 -10.57 -8.67 -14.37
CA ALA A 336 -10.73 -9.94 -15.07
C ALA A 336 -10.24 -11.11 -14.22
N ALA A 337 -10.58 -12.34 -14.60
CA ALA A 337 -10.19 -13.56 -13.88
C ALA A 337 -8.72 -13.99 -14.08
N ASN A 338 -7.87 -13.05 -14.45
CA ASN A 338 -6.43 -13.20 -14.54
C ASN A 338 -5.76 -11.84 -14.26
N SER A 339 -4.50 -11.87 -13.85
CA SER A 339 -3.70 -10.67 -13.65
C SER A 339 -2.22 -10.99 -13.58
N LEU A 340 -1.40 -10.00 -13.85
CA LEU A 340 0.05 -10.13 -13.93
C LEU A 340 0.70 -9.32 -12.81
N ILE A 341 1.61 -9.91 -12.04
CA ILE A 341 2.37 -9.22 -10.99
C ILE A 341 3.80 -8.97 -11.50
N ASN A 342 4.23 -7.71 -11.57
CA ASN A 342 5.46 -7.29 -12.25
C ASN A 342 6.50 -6.61 -11.33
N ASP A 343 6.14 -6.39 -10.07
CA ASP A 343 6.97 -5.86 -9.00
C ASP A 343 7.46 -6.99 -8.08
N ILE A 344 7.93 -8.08 -8.70
CA ILE A 344 8.49 -9.25 -8.01
C ILE A 344 9.98 -9.39 -8.32
N ALA A 345 10.79 -9.55 -7.29
CA ALA A 345 12.19 -9.89 -7.39
C ALA A 345 12.40 -11.38 -7.75
N LYS A 346 13.30 -11.64 -8.70
CA LYS A 346 13.75 -12.99 -9.08
C LYS A 346 14.50 -13.70 -7.97
N GLY A 347 14.43 -15.03 -7.96
CA GLY A 347 15.09 -15.90 -6.97
C GLY A 347 14.34 -16.03 -5.66
N HIS A 348 13.09 -15.59 -5.60
CA HIS A 348 12.30 -15.56 -4.37
C HIS A 348 10.93 -16.22 -4.58
N SER A 349 10.42 -16.86 -3.53
CA SER A 349 9.06 -17.39 -3.49
C SER A 349 8.07 -16.32 -3.07
N TYR A 350 6.88 -16.36 -3.64
CA TYR A 350 5.78 -15.45 -3.32
C TYR A 350 4.54 -16.25 -2.98
N VAL A 351 3.79 -15.75 -1.99
CA VAL A 351 2.46 -16.24 -1.63
C VAL A 351 1.43 -15.30 -2.23
N PHE A 352 0.44 -15.84 -2.93
CA PHE A 352 -0.63 -15.13 -3.63
C PHE A 352 -2.00 -15.55 -3.11
N ARG A 353 -2.95 -14.63 -3.05
CA ARG A 353 -4.38 -14.92 -2.89
C ARG A 353 -5.20 -13.91 -3.69
N VAL A 354 -6.34 -14.32 -4.21
CA VAL A 354 -7.21 -13.44 -5.00
C VAL A 354 -8.57 -13.40 -4.35
N GLY A 355 -9.11 -12.21 -4.14
CA GLY A 355 -10.42 -12.03 -3.56
C GLY A 355 -11.42 -11.44 -4.51
N SER A 356 -12.65 -11.94 -4.46
CA SER A 356 -13.79 -11.35 -5.14
C SER A 356 -14.19 -10.09 -4.38
N VAL A 357 -14.25 -8.96 -5.07
CA VAL A 357 -14.77 -7.70 -4.52
C VAL A 357 -16.27 -7.70 -4.73
N CYS A 358 -17.00 -7.62 -3.61
CA CYS A 358 -18.45 -7.71 -3.57
C CYS A 358 -19.06 -6.28 -3.68
N GLU A 359 -20.36 -6.17 -4.01
CA GLU A 359 -21.01 -4.86 -4.20
C GLU A 359 -20.96 -3.93 -2.96
N ASP A 360 -20.78 -4.48 -1.76
CA ASP A 360 -20.63 -3.71 -0.52
C ASP A 360 -19.18 -3.29 -0.22
N GLY A 361 -18.26 -3.55 -1.14
CA GLY A 361 -16.83 -3.22 -1.04
C GLY A 361 -16.00 -4.22 -0.23
N ASN A 362 -16.61 -5.27 0.34
CA ASN A 362 -15.87 -6.33 1.03
C ASN A 362 -15.19 -7.27 0.04
N VAL A 363 -14.06 -7.86 0.46
CA VAL A 363 -13.24 -8.75 -0.39
C VAL A 363 -13.17 -10.15 0.21
N VAL A 364 -13.55 -11.17 -0.55
CA VAL A 364 -13.54 -12.59 -0.13
C VAL A 364 -12.42 -13.34 -0.84
N TYR A 365 -11.31 -13.60 -0.13
CA TYR A 365 -10.08 -14.20 -0.69
C TYR A 365 -10.14 -15.71 -0.87
N SER A 366 -9.49 -16.19 -1.94
CA SER A 366 -9.18 -17.57 -2.24
C SER A 366 -8.19 -18.16 -1.24
N THR A 367 -8.00 -19.48 -1.30
CA THR A 367 -6.86 -20.12 -0.63
C THR A 367 -5.54 -19.56 -1.17
N GLU A 368 -4.54 -19.46 -0.29
CA GLU A 368 -3.20 -18.99 -0.65
C GLU A 368 -2.49 -19.97 -1.58
N LYS A 369 -1.75 -19.44 -2.55
CA LYS A 369 -0.95 -20.18 -3.52
C LYS A 369 0.49 -19.68 -3.50
N THR A 370 1.45 -20.58 -3.32
CA THR A 370 2.87 -20.22 -3.41
C THR A 370 3.40 -20.53 -4.81
N ALA A 371 4.21 -19.62 -5.36
CA ALA A 371 5.01 -19.86 -6.56
C ALA A 371 6.40 -19.23 -6.42
N PHE A 372 7.41 -19.90 -6.98
CA PHE A 372 8.79 -19.47 -6.99
C PHE A 372 9.07 -18.69 -8.28
N MET A 373 9.66 -17.50 -8.14
CA MET A 373 10.17 -16.74 -9.27
C MET A 373 11.63 -17.15 -9.54
N PRO A 374 11.94 -17.88 -10.62
CA PRO A 374 13.29 -18.39 -10.83
C PRO A 374 14.32 -17.28 -11.12
N LEU A 375 15.58 -17.51 -10.74
CA LEU A 375 16.70 -16.61 -11.04
C LEU A 375 16.99 -16.52 -12.55
N GLN A 376 16.73 -17.62 -13.27
CA GLN A 376 16.85 -17.80 -14.72
C GLN A 376 15.84 -18.86 -15.18
N ASP A 377 15.26 -18.68 -16.36
CA ASP A 377 14.40 -19.68 -16.99
C ASP A 377 15.27 -20.75 -17.68
N GLU A 378 15.55 -21.84 -16.97
CA GLU A 378 16.41 -22.93 -17.45
C GLU A 378 15.84 -23.65 -18.68
N GLU A 379 14.51 -23.68 -18.86
CA GLU A 379 13.86 -24.37 -19.98
C GLU A 379 13.95 -23.53 -21.26
N GLN A 380 13.88 -22.21 -21.12
CA GLN A 380 14.09 -21.24 -22.20
C GLN A 380 15.58 -21.14 -22.59
N ILE A 381 16.52 -21.25 -21.64
CA ILE A 381 17.98 -21.33 -21.92
C ILE A 381 18.32 -22.61 -22.69
N LYS A 382 17.65 -23.73 -22.40
CA LYS A 382 17.90 -25.03 -23.06
C LYS A 382 17.48 -25.07 -24.52
N ASN A 383 16.51 -24.23 -24.89
CA ASN A 383 15.96 -24.12 -26.24
C ASN A 383 16.36 -22.81 -26.96
N CYS A 384 17.16 -21.96 -26.30
CA CYS A 384 17.75 -20.77 -26.89
C CYS A 384 18.74 -21.15 -28.00
N GLY A 385 18.53 -20.65 -29.22
CA GLY A 385 19.41 -20.90 -30.37
C GLY A 385 19.04 -22.09 -31.27
N LYS A 386 17.84 -22.67 -31.12
CA LYS A 386 17.29 -23.62 -32.10
C LYS A 386 16.13 -22.99 -32.87
N GLU A 387 16.27 -22.86 -34.19
CA GLU A 387 15.19 -22.47 -35.08
C GLU A 387 14.07 -23.54 -35.06
N PRO A 388 12.79 -23.16 -34.91
CA PRO A 388 11.69 -24.07 -35.17
C PRO A 388 11.56 -24.31 -36.69
N ASP A 389 11.54 -25.57 -37.11
CA ASP A 389 11.33 -25.97 -38.51
C ASP A 389 9.86 -25.77 -38.89
N ILE A 390 9.53 -24.63 -39.52
CA ILE A 390 8.16 -24.29 -39.93
C ILE A 390 7.93 -24.76 -41.38
N ASP A 391 7.29 -25.93 -41.53
CA ASP A 391 6.89 -26.45 -42.83
C ASP A 391 5.56 -25.84 -43.31
N LEU A 392 5.60 -25.07 -44.39
CA LEU A 392 4.44 -24.48 -45.09
C LEU A 392 4.20 -25.12 -46.47
N SER A 393 4.73 -26.32 -46.71
CA SER A 393 4.61 -27.02 -48.00
C SER A 393 3.18 -27.44 -48.32
N ASN A 394 2.34 -27.68 -47.30
CA ASN A 394 0.94 -27.99 -47.48
C ASN A 394 0.14 -26.75 -47.92
N ARG A 395 -0.48 -26.83 -49.11
CA ARG A 395 -1.31 -25.76 -49.70
C ARG A 395 -2.79 -26.12 -49.79
N GLU A 396 -3.21 -27.26 -49.23
CA GLU A 396 -4.63 -27.61 -49.21
C GLU A 396 -5.41 -26.65 -48.30
N PRO A 397 -6.47 -25.97 -48.79
CA PRO A 397 -7.20 -24.99 -48.01
C PRO A 397 -8.02 -25.64 -46.89
N LYS A 398 -8.04 -25.02 -45.71
CA LYS A 398 -8.84 -25.52 -44.58
C LYS A 398 -10.33 -25.30 -44.83
N GLU A 399 -11.12 -26.37 -44.89
CA GLU A 399 -12.54 -26.29 -45.24
C GLU A 399 -13.37 -25.46 -44.24
N TYR A 400 -13.10 -25.60 -42.93
CA TYR A 400 -13.85 -24.94 -41.87
C TYR A 400 -12.95 -24.45 -40.72
N LEU A 401 -13.35 -23.33 -40.12
CA LEU A 401 -12.70 -22.71 -38.97
C LEU A 401 -13.77 -22.07 -38.06
N GLY A 402 -13.83 -22.49 -36.80
CA GLY A 402 -14.84 -22.09 -35.83
C GLY A 402 -14.33 -21.18 -34.72
N ILE A 403 -15.27 -20.62 -33.94
CA ILE A 403 -14.95 -19.87 -32.72
C ILE A 403 -14.34 -20.83 -31.68
N GLY A 404 -13.21 -20.44 -31.10
CA GLY A 404 -12.40 -21.26 -30.18
C GLY A 404 -11.28 -22.05 -30.88
N ASP A 405 -11.31 -22.16 -32.21
CA ASP A 405 -10.22 -22.80 -32.95
C ASP A 405 -8.96 -21.93 -32.91
N VAL A 406 -7.80 -22.58 -33.12
CA VAL A 406 -6.50 -21.93 -33.19
C VAL A 406 -5.93 -22.11 -34.58
N PHE A 407 -5.45 -21.01 -35.17
CA PHE A 407 -4.56 -21.06 -36.32
C PHE A 407 -3.21 -20.42 -35.97
N TYR A 408 -2.15 -20.84 -36.64
CA TYR A 408 -0.80 -20.37 -36.39
C TYR A 408 -0.40 -19.33 -37.43
N CYS A 409 -0.08 -18.12 -36.96
CA CYS A 409 0.61 -17.10 -37.74
C CYS A 409 2.10 -17.22 -37.41
N ALA A 410 2.89 -17.76 -38.35
CA ALA A 410 4.23 -18.30 -38.06
C ALA A 410 4.19 -19.35 -36.93
N ASP A 411 4.79 -19.07 -35.78
CA ASP A 411 4.81 -19.88 -34.57
C ASP A 411 3.79 -19.42 -33.51
N TYR A 412 3.09 -18.29 -33.74
CA TYR A 412 2.15 -17.72 -32.78
C TYR A 412 0.73 -18.29 -32.95
N PRO A 413 0.15 -18.89 -31.88
CA PRO A 413 -1.22 -19.38 -31.91
C PRO A 413 -2.21 -18.21 -31.78
N VAL A 414 -3.08 -18.04 -32.75
CA VAL A 414 -4.20 -17.09 -32.72
C VAL A 414 -5.47 -17.86 -32.38
N THR A 415 -6.05 -17.61 -31.21
CA THR A 415 -7.34 -18.19 -30.81
C THR A 415 -8.48 -17.32 -31.29
N ILE A 416 -9.44 -17.92 -31.99
CA ILE A 416 -10.51 -17.21 -32.69
C ILE A 416 -11.68 -16.92 -31.74
N THR A 417 -12.15 -15.68 -31.75
CA THR A 417 -13.33 -15.22 -30.99
C THR A 417 -14.50 -14.86 -31.90
N GLU A 418 -14.22 -14.43 -33.14
CA GLU A 418 -15.21 -14.21 -34.20
C GLU A 418 -14.60 -14.68 -35.52
N VAL A 419 -15.36 -15.36 -36.38
CA VAL A 419 -14.87 -15.78 -37.70
C VAL A 419 -15.98 -15.82 -38.74
N THR A 420 -15.62 -15.43 -39.95
CA THR A 420 -16.44 -15.45 -41.16
C THR A 420 -15.56 -15.92 -42.32
N GLY A 421 -16.15 -16.57 -43.32
CA GLY A 421 -15.42 -17.18 -44.44
C GLY A 421 -15.49 -18.70 -44.44
N GLY A 422 -14.71 -19.34 -45.31
CA GLY A 422 -14.72 -20.79 -45.55
C GLY A 422 -13.80 -21.18 -46.69
N ASN A 423 -13.48 -22.47 -46.81
CA ASN A 423 -12.58 -23.00 -47.85
C ASN A 423 -11.22 -22.27 -47.93
N GLY A 424 -10.54 -22.17 -46.80
CA GLY A 424 -9.19 -21.65 -46.68
C GLY A 424 -9.11 -20.15 -46.48
N LEU A 425 -10.15 -19.37 -46.78
CA LEU A 425 -10.12 -17.91 -46.62
C LEU A 425 -11.02 -17.45 -45.48
N PHE A 426 -10.42 -16.80 -44.47
CA PHE A 426 -11.11 -16.42 -43.23
C PHE A 426 -10.86 -14.96 -42.84
N SER A 427 -11.83 -14.35 -42.18
CA SER A 427 -11.73 -13.01 -41.55
C SER A 427 -12.46 -13.02 -40.22
N GLY A 428 -11.97 -12.27 -39.24
CA GLY A 428 -12.52 -12.35 -37.90
C GLY A 428 -11.72 -11.61 -36.84
N LYS A 429 -11.99 -11.97 -35.58
CA LYS A 429 -11.30 -11.50 -34.39
C LYS A 429 -10.79 -12.67 -33.58
N GLY A 430 -9.77 -12.44 -32.79
CA GLY A 430 -9.18 -13.42 -31.91
C GLY A 430 -8.32 -12.77 -30.84
N TYR A 431 -7.56 -13.60 -30.14
CA TYR A 431 -6.47 -13.15 -29.30
C TYR A 431 -5.24 -14.02 -29.52
N ALA A 432 -4.05 -13.43 -29.37
CA ALA A 432 -2.78 -14.12 -29.52
C ALA A 432 -1.89 -13.88 -28.28
N PRO A 433 -1.29 -14.93 -27.68
CA PRO A 433 -0.33 -14.78 -26.59
C PRO A 433 1.04 -14.38 -27.13
N PHE A 434 1.61 -13.29 -26.60
CA PHE A 434 2.94 -12.81 -27.01
C PHE A 434 4.02 -13.09 -25.93
N PRO A 435 5.18 -13.70 -26.27
CA PRO A 435 6.21 -14.11 -25.31
C PRO A 435 6.86 -12.95 -24.54
N LEU A 436 7.00 -11.78 -25.16
CA LEU A 436 7.55 -10.58 -24.52
C LEU A 436 6.70 -10.10 -23.32
N PHE A 437 5.45 -10.56 -23.24
CA PHE A 437 4.46 -10.19 -22.24
C PHE A 437 4.04 -11.40 -21.39
N GLY A 438 4.85 -12.46 -21.32
CA GLY A 438 4.53 -13.62 -20.49
C GLY A 438 3.24 -14.34 -20.89
N ALA A 439 2.99 -14.43 -22.21
CA ALA A 439 1.79 -15.06 -22.79
C ALA A 439 0.45 -14.35 -22.50
N LEU A 440 0.46 -13.02 -22.31
CA LEU A 440 -0.76 -12.22 -22.24
C LEU A 440 -1.54 -12.26 -23.57
N PRO A 441 -2.87 -12.50 -23.55
CA PRO A 441 -3.70 -12.51 -24.75
C PRO A 441 -3.92 -11.08 -25.26
N VAL A 442 -3.31 -10.76 -26.39
CA VAL A 442 -3.53 -9.49 -27.10
C VAL A 442 -4.70 -9.67 -28.05
N ASN A 443 -5.70 -8.80 -27.98
CA ASN A 443 -6.83 -8.81 -28.92
C ASN A 443 -6.32 -8.51 -30.34
N VAL A 444 -6.69 -9.34 -31.29
CA VAL A 444 -6.32 -9.20 -32.70
C VAL A 444 -7.54 -9.28 -33.61
N THR A 445 -7.47 -8.58 -34.73
CA THR A 445 -8.37 -8.68 -35.89
C THR A 445 -7.60 -9.24 -37.07
N PHE A 446 -8.18 -10.17 -37.82
CA PHE A 446 -7.57 -10.72 -39.02
C PHE A 446 -8.53 -10.61 -40.21
N SER A 447 -8.01 -10.32 -41.39
CA SER A 447 -8.81 -10.13 -42.59
C SER A 447 -8.18 -10.80 -43.80
N ASN A 448 -8.99 -11.56 -44.54
CA ASN A 448 -8.62 -12.34 -45.71
C ASN A 448 -7.36 -13.20 -45.49
N VAL A 449 -7.31 -13.93 -44.37
CA VAL A 449 -6.22 -14.88 -44.10
C VAL A 449 -6.48 -16.19 -44.82
N SER A 450 -5.49 -16.65 -45.58
CA SER A 450 -5.43 -17.98 -46.17
C SER A 450 -4.85 -18.95 -45.16
N ILE A 451 -5.60 -19.98 -44.78
CA ILE A 451 -5.21 -21.00 -43.80
C ILE A 451 -5.27 -22.38 -44.45
N ASN A 452 -4.17 -23.12 -44.38
CA ASN A 452 -4.08 -24.48 -44.92
C ASN A 452 -4.67 -25.53 -43.95
N ALA A 453 -4.80 -26.78 -44.41
CA ALA A 453 -5.36 -27.88 -43.63
C ALA A 453 -4.64 -28.14 -42.28
N ASP A 454 -3.37 -27.75 -42.17
CA ASP A 454 -2.56 -27.84 -40.94
C ASP A 454 -2.80 -26.67 -39.98
N SER A 455 -3.79 -25.81 -40.25
CA SER A 455 -4.11 -24.61 -39.47
C SER A 455 -2.98 -23.57 -39.45
N ARG A 456 -2.13 -23.55 -40.48
CA ARG A 456 -1.09 -22.54 -40.66
C ARG A 456 -1.58 -21.45 -41.61
N MET A 457 -1.35 -20.20 -41.25
CA MET A 457 -1.57 -19.08 -42.14
C MET A 457 -0.53 -19.10 -43.24
N THR A 458 -0.98 -19.21 -44.49
CA THR A 458 -0.12 -19.19 -45.68
C THR A 458 -0.05 -17.81 -46.32
N GLU A 459 -1.10 -16.99 -46.20
CA GLU A 459 -1.20 -15.61 -46.71
C GLU A 459 -2.20 -14.79 -45.86
N GLY A 460 -2.14 -13.45 -45.92
CA GLY A 460 -3.06 -12.53 -45.21
C GLY A 460 -2.43 -11.83 -43.99
N SER A 461 -3.27 -11.19 -43.17
CA SER A 461 -2.82 -10.30 -42.08
C SER A 461 -3.60 -10.45 -40.77
N VAL A 462 -2.89 -10.30 -39.65
CA VAL A 462 -3.43 -10.27 -38.28
C VAL A 462 -2.92 -8.99 -37.59
N ALA A 463 -3.81 -8.16 -37.06
CA ALA A 463 -3.50 -6.85 -36.47
C ALA A 463 -4.03 -6.74 -35.04
N ALA A 464 -3.28 -6.11 -34.13
CA ALA A 464 -3.72 -5.89 -32.74
C ALA A 464 -4.79 -4.76 -32.64
N VAL A 465 -5.74 -4.89 -31.71
CA VAL A 465 -6.82 -3.92 -31.47
C VAL A 465 -6.51 -3.03 -30.27
N ARG A 466 -6.61 -1.70 -30.43
CA ARG A 466 -6.51 -0.69 -29.34
C ARG A 466 -7.89 -0.48 -28.70
N ASP A 467 -7.99 -0.56 -27.37
CA ASP A 467 -9.22 -0.35 -26.61
C ASP A 467 -9.06 0.81 -25.61
N GLU A 468 -9.80 1.90 -25.81
CA GLU A 468 -9.65 3.17 -25.06
C GLU A 468 -10.25 3.12 -23.64
N GLY A 469 -10.94 2.03 -23.27
CA GLY A 469 -11.61 1.89 -21.97
C GLY A 469 -10.85 1.07 -20.91
N ASN A 470 -9.70 0.49 -21.23
CA ASN A 470 -9.03 -0.47 -20.36
C ASN A 470 -7.79 0.15 -19.68
N SER A 471 -7.79 0.21 -18.34
CA SER A 471 -6.70 0.79 -17.53
C SER A 471 -5.35 0.09 -17.73
N LEU A 472 -5.36 -1.16 -18.22
CA LEU A 472 -4.19 -1.92 -18.66
C LEU A 472 -3.46 -1.28 -19.86
N MET A 473 -4.12 -0.46 -20.69
CA MET A 473 -3.50 0.17 -21.86
C MET A 473 -2.83 1.52 -21.57
N SER A 474 -3.09 2.15 -20.42
CA SER A 474 -2.41 3.39 -20.00
C SER A 474 -0.88 3.19 -19.82
N ASN A 475 -0.45 1.96 -19.51
CA ASN A 475 0.96 1.58 -19.46
C ASN A 475 1.52 1.11 -20.81
N LEU A 476 0.67 0.83 -21.81
CA LEU A 476 1.12 0.53 -23.18
C LEU A 476 1.43 1.82 -23.94
N ASP A 477 0.68 2.91 -23.72
CA ASP A 477 1.00 4.23 -24.30
C ASP A 477 2.43 4.67 -23.93
N ARG A 478 2.89 4.35 -22.71
CA ARG A 478 4.27 4.56 -22.24
C ARG A 478 5.35 3.79 -23.03
N LEU A 479 4.99 2.69 -23.68
CA LEU A 479 5.88 1.82 -24.48
C LEU A 479 5.68 2.00 -26.00
N THR A 480 4.53 2.53 -26.45
CA THR A 480 4.22 2.85 -27.85
C THR A 480 4.54 4.30 -28.24
N GLU A 481 4.72 5.21 -27.27
CA GLU A 481 4.97 6.64 -27.52
C GLU A 481 6.39 7.09 -27.16
N GLY A 482 7.10 6.38 -26.28
CA GLY A 482 8.45 6.75 -25.85
C GLY A 482 8.50 7.91 -24.84
N GLY A 483 9.69 8.32 -24.41
CA GLY A 483 9.89 9.58 -23.66
C GLY A 483 9.45 9.62 -22.19
N THR A 484 9.43 8.49 -21.47
CA THR A 484 8.87 8.38 -20.11
C THR A 484 9.85 8.62 -18.95
N GLN A 485 11.07 9.08 -19.24
CA GLN A 485 12.09 9.32 -18.22
C GLN A 485 11.65 10.39 -17.21
N LYS A 486 11.57 10.01 -15.94
CA LYS A 486 11.55 10.97 -14.83
C LYS A 486 12.98 11.47 -14.62
N LEU A 487 13.18 12.78 -14.74
CA LEU A 487 14.48 13.40 -14.52
C LEU A 487 14.70 13.57 -13.02
N ALA A 488 15.87 13.16 -12.52
CA ALA A 488 16.25 13.42 -11.14
C ALA A 488 16.59 14.91 -10.96
N GLN A 489 16.72 15.37 -9.70
CA GLN A 489 17.13 16.74 -9.45
C GLN A 489 18.61 16.94 -9.81
N GLY A 490 18.89 17.88 -10.71
CA GLY A 490 20.27 18.23 -11.09
C GLY A 490 20.93 19.08 -10.01
N ILE A 491 22.10 18.64 -9.55
CA ILE A 491 22.90 19.35 -8.53
C ILE A 491 24.32 19.49 -9.07
N ILE A 492 24.92 20.67 -8.87
CA ILE A 492 26.36 20.89 -9.07
C ILE A 492 27.02 20.57 -7.74
N LYS A 493 27.66 19.40 -7.64
CA LYS A 493 28.36 18.96 -6.44
C LYS A 493 29.87 19.21 -6.60
N PRO A 494 30.52 19.95 -5.68
CA PRO A 494 31.97 20.03 -5.67
C PRO A 494 32.58 18.66 -5.33
N ASP A 495 33.56 18.23 -6.13
CA ASP A 495 34.38 17.04 -5.87
C ASP A 495 35.47 17.35 -4.85
N ILE A 496 36.00 18.58 -4.87
CA ILE A 496 37.04 19.07 -3.97
C ILE A 496 36.63 20.43 -3.40
N ILE A 497 36.89 20.66 -2.11
CA ILE A 497 36.75 21.96 -1.46
C ILE A 497 38.12 22.39 -0.96
N VAL A 498 38.53 23.61 -1.29
CA VAL A 498 39.80 24.21 -0.87
C VAL A 498 39.55 25.44 0.02
N ASP A 499 40.49 25.72 0.91
CA ASP A 499 40.43 26.80 1.90
C ASP A 499 41.17 28.08 1.47
N TYR A 500 41.59 28.15 0.20
CA TYR A 500 42.17 29.33 -0.44
C TYR A 500 41.32 29.79 -1.64
N ALA A 501 41.41 31.07 -2.00
CA ALA A 501 40.73 31.64 -3.16
C ALA A 501 41.49 31.33 -4.45
N ILE A 502 40.78 30.97 -5.52
CA ILE A 502 41.39 30.66 -6.82
C ILE A 502 41.22 31.86 -7.75
N PRO A 503 42.31 32.54 -8.18
CA PRO A 503 42.19 33.66 -9.11
C PRO A 503 41.78 33.16 -10.51
N PRO A 504 41.08 33.98 -11.33
CA PRO A 504 40.70 33.60 -12.69
C PRO A 504 41.86 33.26 -13.63
N THR A 505 43.08 33.71 -13.30
CA THR A 505 44.31 33.46 -14.04
C THR A 505 45.11 32.27 -13.51
N ALA A 506 44.57 31.52 -12.54
CA ALA A 506 45.24 30.38 -11.95
C ALA A 506 45.60 29.32 -12.98
N THR A 507 46.73 28.66 -12.75
CA THR A 507 47.18 27.50 -13.52
C THR A 507 47.32 26.30 -12.61
N LEU A 508 47.37 25.10 -13.20
CA LEU A 508 47.57 23.86 -12.47
C LEU A 508 48.85 23.20 -12.98
N THR A 509 49.78 22.91 -12.08
CA THR A 509 51.03 22.19 -12.38
C THR A 509 50.98 20.79 -11.76
N TYR A 510 51.55 19.80 -12.44
CA TYR A 510 51.61 18.42 -11.97
C TYR A 510 53.06 18.03 -11.69
N ASP A 511 53.35 17.66 -10.44
CA ASP A 511 54.63 17.09 -10.04
C ASP A 511 54.57 15.56 -10.13
N SER A 512 55.22 14.99 -11.15
CA SER A 512 55.27 13.54 -11.38
C SER A 512 56.06 12.75 -10.33
N ILE A 513 56.90 13.42 -9.51
CA ILE A 513 57.70 12.77 -8.46
C ILE A 513 56.89 12.70 -7.16
N ALA A 514 56.21 13.79 -6.81
CA ALA A 514 55.36 13.87 -5.64
C ALA A 514 53.94 13.35 -5.88
N ASP A 515 53.58 13.07 -7.13
CA ASP A 515 52.23 12.65 -7.57
C ASP A 515 51.14 13.62 -7.07
N THR A 516 51.45 14.92 -7.14
CA THR A 516 50.66 16.01 -6.56
C THR A 516 50.40 17.08 -7.61
N TYR A 517 49.19 17.63 -7.60
CA TYR A 517 48.80 18.76 -8.43
C TYR A 517 48.82 20.03 -7.58
N THR A 518 49.40 21.12 -8.08
CA THR A 518 49.50 22.38 -7.32
C THR A 518 48.84 23.50 -8.11
N ILE A 519 47.91 24.22 -7.48
CA ILE A 519 47.34 25.44 -8.07
C ILE A 519 48.36 26.56 -7.88
N GLU A 520 48.69 27.24 -8.97
CA GLU A 520 49.60 28.38 -8.99
C GLU A 520 48.88 29.65 -9.47
N ASP A 521 49.29 30.81 -8.94
CA ASP A 521 48.86 32.11 -9.46
C ASP A 521 49.56 32.48 -10.79
N GLU A 522 49.25 33.66 -11.33
CA GLU A 522 49.84 34.17 -12.57
C GLU A 522 51.38 34.35 -12.52
N ASN A 523 51.97 34.35 -11.32
CA ASN A 523 53.41 34.49 -11.08
C ASN A 523 54.09 33.15 -10.74
N HIS A 524 53.40 32.01 -10.93
CA HIS A 524 53.87 30.67 -10.55
C HIS A 524 54.09 30.49 -9.04
N THR A 525 53.37 31.25 -8.21
CA THR A 525 53.39 31.07 -6.76
C THR A 525 52.37 30.00 -6.37
N PRO A 526 52.75 28.95 -5.64
CA PRO A 526 51.83 27.90 -5.22
C PRO A 526 50.83 28.44 -4.20
N LEU A 527 49.53 28.31 -4.51
CA LEU A 527 48.41 28.66 -3.64
C LEU A 527 48.02 27.49 -2.74
N GLY A 528 48.12 26.26 -3.26
CA GLY A 528 47.91 25.03 -2.50
C GLY A 528 47.87 23.79 -3.38
N ASP A 529 47.97 22.63 -2.73
CA ASP A 529 47.96 21.33 -3.40
C ASP A 529 46.53 20.78 -3.53
N LEU A 530 46.26 20.13 -4.66
CA LEU A 530 45.04 19.38 -4.96
C LEU A 530 45.32 17.89 -4.97
N ARG A 531 44.54 17.15 -4.17
CA ARG A 531 44.47 15.69 -4.26
C ARG A 531 43.35 15.30 -5.21
N MET A 532 43.73 14.79 -6.38
CA MET A 532 42.76 14.40 -7.40
C MET A 532 42.09 13.06 -7.06
N PRO A 533 40.77 12.93 -7.26
CA PRO A 533 40.10 11.62 -7.28
C PRO A 533 40.76 10.72 -8.32
N ARG A 534 40.84 9.42 -8.05
CA ARG A 534 41.46 8.43 -8.97
C ARG A 534 40.44 7.38 -9.42
N ASN A 535 40.56 6.93 -10.66
CA ASN A 535 39.77 5.81 -11.19
C ASN A 535 40.30 4.46 -10.68
N GLU A 536 39.64 3.36 -11.05
CA GLU A 536 40.04 1.99 -10.65
C GLU A 536 41.45 1.60 -11.11
N GLN A 537 41.98 2.26 -12.14
CA GLN A 537 43.32 2.08 -12.68
C GLN A 537 44.37 2.96 -11.96
N GLY A 538 43.95 3.76 -10.97
CA GLY A 538 44.82 4.65 -10.20
C GLY A 538 45.17 5.96 -10.91
N GLU A 539 44.50 6.28 -12.03
CA GLU A 539 44.71 7.51 -12.79
C GLU A 539 43.80 8.64 -12.28
N PRO A 540 44.26 9.91 -12.27
CA PRO A 540 43.47 11.05 -11.86
C PRO A 540 42.25 11.27 -12.77
N VAL A 541 41.10 11.54 -12.17
CA VAL A 541 39.82 11.75 -12.86
C VAL A 541 39.65 13.21 -13.22
N PHE A 542 39.45 13.48 -14.52
CA PHE A 542 39.05 14.79 -15.05
C PHE A 542 37.78 14.63 -15.89
N PRO A 543 36.88 15.63 -15.96
CA PRO A 543 36.90 16.91 -15.22
C PRO A 543 36.77 16.72 -13.70
N VAL A 544 37.24 17.71 -12.92
CA VAL A 544 36.98 17.80 -11.47
C VAL A 544 36.33 19.14 -11.12
N ILE A 545 35.36 19.14 -10.23
CA ILE A 545 34.66 20.34 -9.74
C ILE A 545 35.28 20.76 -8.41
N VAL A 546 35.84 21.97 -8.35
CA VAL A 546 36.51 22.53 -7.17
C VAL A 546 35.74 23.74 -6.65
N LYS A 547 35.49 23.78 -5.34
CA LYS A 547 34.96 24.95 -4.64
C LYS A 547 36.07 25.64 -3.85
N ASP A 548 36.25 26.95 -4.04
CA ASP A 548 37.25 27.76 -3.34
C ASP A 548 36.72 28.40 -2.05
N ALA A 549 37.59 29.10 -1.32
CA ALA A 549 37.26 29.78 -0.07
C ALA A 549 36.29 30.96 -0.23
N ASP A 550 36.17 31.52 -1.43
CA ASP A 550 35.22 32.59 -1.78
C ASP A 550 33.89 32.02 -2.28
N GLU A 551 33.68 30.71 -2.10
CA GLU A 551 32.53 29.92 -2.54
C GLU A 551 32.36 29.85 -4.07
N ASN A 552 33.38 30.22 -4.86
CA ASN A 552 33.37 30.05 -6.30
C ASN A 552 33.58 28.58 -6.65
N ILE A 553 32.81 28.10 -7.62
CA ILE A 553 32.88 26.74 -8.15
C ILE A 553 33.51 26.78 -9.54
N TYR A 554 34.55 25.99 -9.74
CA TYR A 554 35.26 25.84 -11.01
C TYR A 554 35.24 24.38 -11.46
N ARG A 555 35.18 24.17 -12.78
CA ARG A 555 35.47 22.89 -13.42
C ARG A 555 36.87 22.95 -14.00
N ILE A 556 37.73 22.07 -13.51
CA ILE A 556 39.12 21.94 -13.96
C ILE A 556 39.21 20.76 -14.91
N GLU A 557 39.81 20.99 -16.07
CA GLU A 557 39.98 19.99 -17.12
C GLU A 557 41.38 20.03 -17.72
N GLU A 558 41.83 18.87 -18.21
CA GLU A 558 42.99 18.79 -19.09
C GLU A 558 42.66 19.38 -20.48
N THR A 559 43.55 20.24 -20.96
CA THR A 559 43.50 20.74 -22.35
C THR A 559 43.73 19.60 -23.34
N LYS A 560 42.86 19.53 -24.36
CA LYS A 560 42.94 18.59 -25.47
C LYS A 560 43.07 19.34 -26.80
N ASP A 561 43.70 18.72 -27.81
CA ASP A 561 43.67 19.21 -29.19
C ASP A 561 42.40 18.81 -29.94
N GLU A 562 42.25 19.25 -31.20
CA GLU A 562 41.09 18.97 -32.05
C GLU A 562 40.85 17.46 -32.28
N ASN A 563 41.85 16.62 -32.01
CA ASN A 563 41.78 15.15 -32.12
C ASN A 563 41.60 14.45 -30.76
N GLY A 564 41.44 15.20 -29.66
CA GLY A 564 41.23 14.65 -28.32
C GLY A 564 42.51 14.26 -27.56
N THR A 565 43.69 14.62 -28.07
CA THR A 565 44.99 14.29 -27.47
C THR A 565 45.38 15.30 -26.38
N LYS A 566 45.88 14.83 -25.23
CA LYS A 566 46.27 15.69 -24.08
C LYS A 566 47.42 16.64 -24.45
N LYS A 567 47.24 17.94 -24.18
CA LYS A 567 48.27 18.99 -24.42
C LYS A 567 49.09 19.39 -23.18
N GLY A 568 48.80 18.82 -22.02
CA GLY A 568 49.59 19.05 -20.79
C GLY A 568 49.33 20.37 -20.07
N GLY A 569 48.29 21.13 -20.43
CA GLY A 569 47.79 22.29 -19.68
C GLY A 569 46.40 22.05 -19.10
N PHE A 570 45.90 22.96 -18.27
CA PHE A 570 44.57 22.84 -17.65
C PHE A 570 43.73 24.09 -17.84
N THR A 571 42.41 23.92 -17.93
CA THR A 571 41.43 25.01 -18.04
C THR A 571 40.55 25.08 -16.82
N PHE A 572 40.43 26.28 -16.24
CA PHE A 572 39.51 26.58 -15.15
C PHE A 572 38.25 27.23 -15.73
N THR A 573 37.14 26.49 -15.72
CA THR A 573 35.84 26.99 -16.20
C THR A 573 34.98 27.38 -14.99
N PRO A 574 34.60 28.65 -14.80
CA PRO A 574 33.72 29.05 -13.71
C PRO A 574 32.32 28.48 -13.93
N LEU A 575 31.82 27.71 -12.96
CA LEU A 575 30.48 27.11 -12.99
C LEU A 575 29.46 27.93 -12.20
N GLY A 576 29.92 28.75 -11.26
CA GLY A 576 29.08 29.62 -10.45
C GLY A 576 29.65 29.92 -9.08
N ARG A 577 28.84 30.50 -8.20
CA ARG A 577 29.17 30.72 -6.79
C ARG A 577 28.11 30.06 -5.91
N GLN A 578 28.51 29.25 -4.94
CA GLN A 578 27.59 28.66 -3.97
C GLN A 578 27.26 29.69 -2.88
N ILE A 579 25.99 29.80 -2.52
CA ILE A 579 25.58 30.48 -1.28
C ILE A 579 24.61 29.58 -0.51
N ASP A 580 24.36 29.90 0.75
CA ASP A 580 23.45 29.12 1.60
C ASP A 580 22.05 29.05 0.95
N PRO A 581 21.52 27.85 0.67
CA PRO A 581 20.18 27.69 0.09
C PRO A 581 19.08 28.34 0.93
N THR A 582 19.28 28.50 2.25
CA THR A 582 18.32 29.13 3.15
C THR A 582 18.22 30.65 2.95
N ASP A 583 19.23 31.29 2.33
CA ASP A 583 19.16 32.70 1.94
C ASP A 583 18.06 32.98 0.91
N PHE A 584 17.63 31.94 0.18
CA PHE A 584 16.51 32.00 -0.78
C PHE A 584 15.15 31.71 -0.14
N GLY A 585 15.09 31.60 1.19
CA GLY A 585 13.90 31.24 1.97
C GLY A 585 12.70 32.15 1.70
N GLY A 586 11.72 31.63 0.94
CA GLY A 586 10.44 32.29 0.68
C GLY A 586 10.08 32.52 -0.79
N ILE A 587 10.95 32.16 -1.76
CA ILE A 587 10.62 32.30 -3.18
C ILE A 587 9.44 31.38 -3.54
N ARG A 588 8.36 31.94 -4.10
CA ARG A 588 7.33 31.14 -4.76
C ARG A 588 7.92 30.56 -6.04
N LYS A 589 8.24 29.27 -6.01
CA LYS A 589 8.95 28.53 -7.07
C LYS A 589 8.16 28.40 -8.37
N ASP A 590 6.91 28.86 -8.37
CA ASP A 590 5.91 28.72 -9.41
C ASP A 590 5.26 30.05 -9.83
N VAL A 591 5.67 31.20 -9.25
CA VAL A 591 5.05 32.50 -9.53
C VAL A 591 6.13 33.57 -9.78
N CYS A 592 6.03 34.26 -10.92
CA CYS A 592 6.83 35.44 -11.20
C CYS A 592 6.20 36.71 -10.62
N ASP A 593 7.03 37.55 -10.00
CA ASP A 593 6.66 38.83 -9.41
C ASP A 593 6.66 39.94 -10.48
N TRP A 594 5.64 39.89 -11.35
CA TRP A 594 5.48 40.77 -12.52
C TRP A 594 5.53 42.27 -12.22
N ASP A 595 5.16 42.67 -11.01
CA ASP A 595 5.16 44.08 -10.61
C ASP A 595 6.58 44.65 -10.49
N TYR A 596 7.60 43.79 -10.31
CA TYR A 596 9.00 44.19 -10.24
C TYR A 596 9.65 44.26 -11.64
N GLY A 597 9.47 43.20 -12.42
CA GLY A 597 10.03 43.09 -13.75
C GLY A 597 9.90 41.68 -14.29
N VAL A 598 10.22 41.51 -15.57
CA VAL A 598 10.08 40.26 -16.30
C VAL A 598 11.37 39.92 -17.00
N VAL A 599 11.84 38.69 -16.83
CA VAL A 599 12.99 38.15 -17.54
C VAL A 599 12.55 37.09 -18.54
N VAL A 600 12.94 37.27 -19.80
CA VAL A 600 12.66 36.35 -20.91
C VAL A 600 13.95 35.70 -21.36
N PHE A 601 13.99 34.36 -21.37
CA PHE A 601 15.13 33.62 -21.89
C PHE A 601 15.00 33.39 -23.41
N THR A 602 16.07 33.66 -24.15
CA THR A 602 16.17 33.47 -25.62
C THR A 602 17.53 32.87 -26.01
N GLU A 603 17.62 32.27 -27.19
CA GLU A 603 18.90 31.77 -27.72
C GLU A 603 19.91 32.94 -27.92
N SER A 604 21.18 32.66 -27.61
CA SER A 604 22.34 33.47 -27.96
C SER A 604 22.82 33.09 -29.36
N PRO A 605 23.48 33.97 -30.13
CA PRO A 605 24.18 33.58 -31.36
C PRO A 605 25.19 32.44 -31.17
N ASN A 606 25.70 32.27 -29.94
CA ASN A 606 26.65 31.22 -29.57
C ASN A 606 25.98 30.00 -28.91
N THR A 607 24.64 29.96 -28.85
CA THR A 607 23.91 28.86 -28.22
C THR A 607 24.18 27.55 -28.96
N LYS A 608 24.67 26.56 -28.23
CA LYS A 608 24.95 25.21 -28.75
C LYS A 608 23.73 24.30 -28.71
N TYR A 609 22.92 24.41 -27.66
CA TYR A 609 21.81 23.48 -27.38
C TYR A 609 20.43 24.13 -27.47
N ALA A 610 19.41 23.33 -27.76
CA ALA A 610 18.04 23.79 -27.99
C ALA A 610 17.46 24.53 -26.77
N LEU A 611 16.79 25.66 -27.03
CA LEU A 611 15.92 26.34 -26.08
C LEU A 611 14.48 26.29 -26.59
N ASP A 612 13.60 25.72 -25.80
CA ASP A 612 12.18 25.54 -26.13
C ASP A 612 11.28 26.25 -25.12
N GLY A 613 10.07 26.61 -25.53
CA GLY A 613 9.10 27.28 -24.66
C GLY A 613 7.70 27.28 -25.25
N ALA A 614 6.73 27.74 -24.47
CA ALA A 614 5.34 27.79 -24.92
C ALA A 614 5.21 28.56 -26.25
N LEU A 615 4.54 27.93 -27.22
CA LEU A 615 4.15 28.52 -28.49
C LEU A 615 2.63 28.49 -28.60
N PRO A 616 1.98 29.46 -29.29
CA PRO A 616 0.52 29.58 -29.31
C PRO A 616 -0.24 28.32 -29.75
N TYR A 617 0.36 27.46 -30.57
CA TYR A 617 -0.26 26.22 -31.04
C TYR A 617 -0.08 25.04 -30.07
N TYR A 618 0.83 25.14 -29.09
CA TYR A 618 0.99 24.12 -28.04
C TYR A 618 -0.23 24.03 -27.15
N ASP A 619 -0.94 25.16 -27.01
CA ASP A 619 -2.15 25.26 -26.22
C ASP A 619 -3.21 24.28 -26.68
N ASN A 620 -3.22 23.86 -27.95
CA ASN A 620 -4.20 22.93 -28.46
C ASN A 620 -3.79 21.46 -28.22
N CYS A 621 -2.49 21.13 -28.18
CA CYS A 621 -1.98 19.76 -28.14
C CYS A 621 -2.28 19.03 -26.80
N ALA A 622 -3.01 17.91 -26.87
CA ALA A 622 -3.45 17.18 -25.68
C ALA A 622 -2.29 16.57 -24.89
N ILE A 623 -1.21 16.12 -25.54
CA ILE A 623 -0.05 15.58 -24.84
C ILE A 623 0.71 16.67 -24.07
N ILE A 624 0.75 17.90 -24.59
CA ILE A 624 1.36 19.05 -23.91
C ILE A 624 0.52 19.48 -22.70
N ARG A 625 -0.82 19.32 -22.79
CA ARG A 625 -1.74 19.51 -21.65
C ARG A 625 -1.66 18.38 -20.61
N CYS A 626 -1.51 17.11 -21.03
CA CYS A 626 -1.66 15.91 -20.19
C CYS A 626 -0.35 15.29 -19.67
N HIS A 627 0.83 15.53 -20.27
CA HIS A 627 2.12 15.12 -19.66
C HIS A 627 2.48 15.86 -18.36
N ALA A 628 1.56 16.69 -17.87
CA ALA A 628 1.53 17.25 -16.52
C ALA A 628 1.62 16.19 -15.39
N ASP A 629 1.23 14.94 -15.67
CA ASP A 629 1.11 13.90 -14.63
C ASP A 629 2.44 13.18 -14.31
N ALA A 630 3.45 13.23 -15.18
CA ALA A 630 4.69 12.48 -14.97
C ALA A 630 5.78 13.21 -14.17
N GLN A 631 5.68 14.53 -13.98
CA GLN A 631 6.78 15.36 -13.47
C GLN A 631 6.43 16.30 -12.29
N LYS A 632 5.19 16.31 -11.75
CA LYS A 632 4.86 17.06 -10.52
C LYS A 632 3.89 16.33 -9.60
N GLU A 633 4.17 16.40 -8.31
CA GLU A 633 3.25 16.06 -7.19
C GLU A 633 2.00 16.96 -7.12
N ASN A 634 1.72 17.84 -8.11
CA ASN A 634 0.67 18.88 -8.04
C ASN A 634 -0.01 19.25 -9.38
N GLY A 635 -0.07 18.36 -10.39
CA GLY A 635 -0.98 18.51 -11.55
C GLY A 635 -0.87 19.80 -12.39
N GLY A 636 0.32 20.18 -12.86
CA GLY A 636 0.53 21.41 -13.66
C GLY A 636 1.12 21.15 -15.07
N ARG A 637 0.72 21.96 -16.07
CA ARG A 637 1.13 21.88 -17.49
C ARG A 637 2.67 21.84 -17.70
N LEU A 638 3.14 21.16 -18.76
CA LEU A 638 4.58 21.11 -19.19
C LEU A 638 5.19 22.51 -19.40
N TYR A 639 4.37 23.43 -19.92
CA TYR A 639 4.66 24.86 -19.95
C TYR A 639 3.60 25.57 -19.10
N ASN A 640 4.03 26.21 -18.01
CA ASN A 640 3.15 27.04 -17.20
C ASN A 640 2.89 28.36 -17.92
N ALA A 641 1.73 28.50 -18.56
CA ALA A 641 1.24 29.77 -19.09
C ALA A 641 0.57 30.56 -17.95
N TYR A 642 1.20 31.62 -17.47
CA TYR A 642 0.56 32.60 -16.59
C TYR A 642 0.59 33.99 -17.23
N ALA A 643 -0.62 34.46 -17.57
CA ALA A 643 -1.07 35.82 -17.89
C ALA A 643 -0.51 36.53 -19.13
N SER A 644 -1.45 36.89 -20.02
CA SER A 644 -1.26 37.77 -21.17
C SER A 644 -1.01 39.22 -20.77
N VAL A 645 0.17 39.73 -21.13
CA VAL A 645 0.36 41.14 -21.46
C VAL A 645 1.03 41.15 -22.84
N ASN A 646 0.31 41.64 -23.86
CA ASN A 646 0.76 41.74 -25.26
C ASN A 646 1.06 40.40 -25.99
N ASN A 647 0.32 39.32 -25.71
CA ASN A 647 0.46 38.04 -26.45
C ASN A 647 1.83 37.35 -26.35
N VAL A 648 2.62 37.65 -25.31
CA VAL A 648 3.90 36.97 -25.06
C VAL A 648 3.76 36.12 -23.79
N GLU A 649 3.95 34.81 -23.93
CA GLU A 649 3.97 33.81 -22.84
C GLU A 649 5.42 33.59 -22.38
N ILE A 650 5.77 33.97 -21.14
CA ILE A 650 7.17 34.31 -20.85
C ILE A 650 7.85 33.44 -19.77
N CYS A 651 7.11 32.88 -18.82
CA CYS A 651 7.75 32.48 -17.56
C CYS A 651 8.38 31.10 -17.48
N SER A 652 8.28 30.27 -18.52
CA SER A 652 8.78 28.89 -18.45
C SER A 652 9.39 28.46 -19.78
N LYS A 653 10.73 28.48 -19.85
CA LYS A 653 11.51 27.88 -20.94
C LYS A 653 12.16 26.58 -20.50
N TRP A 654 12.45 25.69 -21.44
CA TRP A 654 13.27 24.52 -21.26
C TRP A 654 14.54 24.66 -22.09
N LYS A 655 15.68 24.40 -21.48
CA LYS A 655 17.00 24.41 -22.12
C LYS A 655 17.57 23.01 -22.09
N PHE A 656 17.94 22.48 -23.26
CA PHE A 656 18.73 21.25 -23.32
C PHE A 656 20.18 21.56 -22.94
N MET A 657 20.83 20.65 -22.22
CA MET A 657 22.27 20.70 -21.94
C MET A 657 22.88 19.31 -22.07
N ALA A 658 24.08 19.22 -22.66
CA ALA A 658 24.89 18.02 -22.51
C ALA A 658 25.54 17.97 -21.12
N ALA A 659 25.60 16.79 -20.52
CA ALA A 659 26.19 16.58 -19.20
C ALA A 659 27.65 17.04 -19.16
N GLY A 660 27.98 17.88 -18.16
CA GLY A 660 29.31 18.44 -17.98
C GLY A 660 29.72 19.55 -18.96
N GLU A 661 28.89 19.89 -19.95
CA GLU A 661 29.20 20.96 -20.90
C GLU A 661 28.61 22.31 -20.50
N THR A 662 29.19 23.38 -21.05
CA THR A 662 28.71 24.75 -20.88
C THR A 662 28.08 25.29 -22.16
N ASP A 663 27.05 26.11 -21.95
CA ASP A 663 26.33 26.81 -23.00
C ASP A 663 25.79 28.15 -22.47
N GLU A 664 25.44 29.05 -23.37
CA GLU A 664 24.95 30.38 -23.04
C GLU A 664 23.47 30.54 -23.41
N VAL A 665 22.78 31.34 -22.62
CA VAL A 665 21.43 31.83 -22.91
C VAL A 665 21.35 33.32 -22.65
N LEU A 666 20.58 34.03 -23.47
CA LEU A 666 20.28 35.43 -23.24
C LEU A 666 19.06 35.55 -22.34
N ALA A 667 19.09 36.50 -21.41
CA ALA A 667 17.98 36.82 -20.53
C ALA A 667 17.64 38.31 -20.68
N ALA A 668 16.59 38.65 -21.42
CA ALA A 668 16.17 40.03 -21.63
C ALA A 668 15.27 40.48 -20.47
N ILE A 669 15.49 41.69 -19.93
CA ILE A 669 14.71 42.22 -18.79
C ILE A 669 13.81 43.39 -19.21
N ASP A 670 12.53 43.26 -18.88
CA ASP A 670 11.53 44.33 -18.87
C ASP A 670 11.35 44.84 -17.43
N ILE A 671 11.77 46.07 -17.15
CA ILE A 671 11.75 46.65 -15.81
C ILE A 671 10.41 47.34 -15.60
N ARG A 672 9.66 46.92 -14.56
CA ARG A 672 8.32 47.45 -14.27
C ARG A 672 8.24 48.22 -12.94
N ASN A 673 9.29 48.14 -12.14
CA ASN A 673 9.44 48.88 -10.89
C ASN A 673 10.67 49.77 -10.93
N ASP A 674 10.49 51.07 -10.66
CA ASP A 674 11.56 52.08 -10.65
C ASP A 674 12.66 51.83 -9.60
N GLY A 675 12.38 51.01 -8.57
CA GLY A 675 13.33 50.61 -7.54
C GLY A 675 14.22 49.42 -7.92
N LEU A 676 13.94 48.73 -9.03
CA LEU A 676 14.73 47.59 -9.49
C LEU A 676 16.02 48.07 -10.16
N GLU A 677 17.15 47.58 -9.66
CA GLU A 677 18.47 47.81 -10.24
C GLU A 677 18.90 46.57 -11.06
N PRO A 678 18.97 46.65 -12.40
CA PRO A 678 19.26 45.48 -13.25
C PRO A 678 20.59 44.79 -12.91
N GLY A 679 21.63 45.57 -12.60
CA GLY A 679 22.94 45.00 -12.22
C GLY A 679 22.94 44.15 -10.94
N LYS A 680 21.84 44.12 -10.17
CA LYS A 680 21.67 43.30 -8.97
C LYS A 680 20.80 42.05 -9.19
N VAL A 681 20.32 41.82 -10.42
CA VAL A 681 19.60 40.59 -10.77
C VAL A 681 20.61 39.45 -10.84
N LEU A 682 20.31 38.33 -10.19
CA LEU A 682 21.15 37.14 -10.14
C LEU A 682 20.41 35.93 -10.69
N PHE A 683 21.14 35.04 -11.35
CA PHE A 683 20.59 33.81 -11.90
C PHE A 683 21.01 32.66 -11.02
N ALA A 684 20.07 31.97 -10.36
CA ALA A 684 20.42 30.94 -9.40
C ALA A 684 19.46 29.75 -9.41
N ASN A 685 19.92 28.58 -8.96
CA ASN A 685 19.06 27.41 -8.76
C ASN A 685 18.56 27.30 -7.30
N ALA A 686 17.69 26.33 -7.03
CA ALA A 686 17.12 26.09 -5.70
C ALA A 686 18.15 25.63 -4.64
N GLN A 687 19.33 25.21 -5.08
CA GLN A 687 20.45 24.77 -4.25
C GLN A 687 21.42 25.92 -3.94
N GLY A 688 21.10 27.13 -4.37
CA GLY A 688 21.90 28.32 -4.12
C GLY A 688 23.17 28.46 -4.92
N VAL A 689 23.29 27.77 -6.05
CA VAL A 689 24.34 28.05 -7.04
C VAL A 689 23.92 29.24 -7.89
N ILE A 690 24.70 30.32 -7.85
CA ILE A 690 24.55 31.51 -8.69
C ILE A 690 25.38 31.31 -9.95
N PHE A 691 24.73 31.33 -11.12
CA PHE A 691 25.37 31.16 -12.41
C PHE A 691 26.10 32.43 -12.87
N PRO A 692 27.26 32.32 -13.54
CA PRO A 692 27.95 33.46 -14.12
C PRO A 692 27.04 34.19 -15.10
N SER A 693 26.96 35.51 -14.96
CA SER A 693 26.16 36.35 -15.86
C SER A 693 26.78 37.72 -16.06
N VAL A 694 26.62 38.25 -17.28
CA VAL A 694 27.11 39.58 -17.68
C VAL A 694 25.96 40.41 -18.21
N TYR A 695 25.70 41.56 -17.59
CA TYR A 695 24.62 42.47 -18.00
C TYR A 695 25.10 43.51 -19.03
N ASP A 696 24.46 43.55 -20.20
CA ASP A 696 24.59 44.64 -21.17
C ASP A 696 23.49 45.68 -20.95
N ALA A 697 23.86 46.81 -20.35
CA ALA A 697 22.94 47.90 -20.05
C ALA A 697 22.32 48.56 -21.29
N LYS A 698 22.97 48.50 -22.46
CA LYS A 698 22.43 49.09 -23.71
C LYS A 698 21.33 48.21 -24.29
N LYS A 699 21.52 46.88 -24.22
CA LYS A 699 20.56 45.90 -24.74
C LYS A 699 19.50 45.50 -23.71
N LYS A 700 19.72 45.80 -22.42
CA LYS A 700 18.92 45.32 -21.28
C LYS A 700 18.83 43.80 -21.29
N THR A 701 19.98 43.14 -21.45
CA THR A 701 20.07 41.69 -21.60
C THR A 701 21.24 41.16 -20.79
N TYR A 702 21.06 40.03 -20.11
CA TYR A 702 22.15 39.29 -19.49
C TYR A 702 22.56 38.15 -20.42
N THR A 703 23.85 37.93 -20.57
CA THR A 703 24.37 36.63 -21.04
C THR A 703 24.59 35.77 -19.82
N VAL A 704 23.89 34.64 -19.72
CA VAL A 704 23.97 33.70 -18.59
C VAL A 704 24.68 32.44 -19.08
N THR A 705 25.76 32.08 -18.42
CA THR A 705 26.50 30.84 -18.69
C THR A 705 25.95 29.72 -17.83
N LEU A 706 25.46 28.66 -18.47
CA LEU A 706 24.89 27.49 -17.82
C LEU A 706 25.85 26.32 -17.92
N THR A 707 25.69 25.37 -17.00
CA THR A 707 26.46 24.11 -17.00
C THR A 707 25.50 22.95 -16.86
N GLY A 708 25.65 21.95 -17.72
CA GLY A 708 24.93 20.68 -17.58
C GLY A 708 25.41 19.93 -16.34
N THR A 709 24.46 19.49 -15.53
CA THR A 709 24.71 18.62 -14.36
C THR A 709 24.92 17.16 -14.80
N GLU A 710 24.60 16.19 -13.96
CA GLU A 710 24.63 14.77 -14.33
C GLU A 710 23.59 14.46 -15.42
N ALA A 711 23.89 13.50 -16.29
CA ALA A 711 22.96 13.05 -17.32
C ALA A 711 21.67 12.46 -16.71
N GLY A 712 20.51 12.78 -17.27
CA GLY A 712 19.22 12.34 -16.75
C GLY A 712 18.69 13.18 -15.59
N THR A 713 19.22 14.38 -15.40
CA THR A 713 18.80 15.32 -14.35
C THR A 713 18.20 16.60 -14.92
N ALA A 714 17.35 17.27 -14.13
CA ALA A 714 16.84 18.58 -14.44
C ALA A 714 17.00 19.55 -13.27
N MET A 715 17.31 20.81 -13.56
CA MET A 715 17.34 21.88 -12.58
C MET A 715 16.52 23.08 -13.04
N THR A 716 16.12 23.94 -12.10
CA THR A 716 15.44 25.20 -12.42
C THR A 716 16.39 26.35 -12.12
N VAL A 717 16.54 27.25 -13.08
CA VAL A 717 17.31 28.49 -12.97
C VAL A 717 16.34 29.65 -12.89
N TYR A 718 16.40 30.39 -11.79
CA TYR A 718 15.56 31.53 -11.50
C TYR A 718 16.34 32.83 -11.74
N ALA A 719 15.70 33.82 -12.35
CA ALA A 719 16.17 35.20 -12.32
C ALA A 719 15.61 35.87 -11.07
N LEU A 720 16.49 36.23 -10.13
CA LEU A 720 16.12 36.69 -8.80
C LEU A 720 16.61 38.12 -8.56
N TYR A 721 15.79 38.89 -7.86
CA TYR A 721 16.14 40.23 -7.40
C TYR A 721 15.89 40.37 -5.90
N LYS A 722 16.89 40.81 -5.13
CA LYS A 722 16.77 41.00 -3.68
C LYS A 722 16.09 42.34 -3.37
N ALA A 723 14.78 42.31 -3.14
CA ALA A 723 14.02 43.46 -2.65
C ALA A 723 14.15 43.61 -1.12
N LYS A 724 13.56 44.68 -0.55
CA LYS A 724 13.59 44.95 0.89
C LYS A 724 12.89 43.87 1.72
N ASP A 725 11.89 43.22 1.15
CA ASP A 725 11.03 42.21 1.77
C ASP A 725 11.40 40.77 1.35
N GLY A 726 12.56 40.58 0.70
CA GLY A 726 13.06 39.27 0.28
C GLY A 726 13.34 39.17 -1.22
N TYR A 727 13.69 37.97 -1.67
CA TYR A 727 13.93 37.71 -3.10
C TYR A 727 12.63 37.67 -3.90
N LYS A 728 12.64 38.32 -5.06
CA LYS A 728 11.57 38.32 -6.07
C LYS A 728 12.01 37.52 -7.29
N SER A 729 11.12 36.68 -7.81
CA SER A 729 11.38 35.89 -9.02
C SER A 729 10.88 36.66 -10.23
N LEU A 730 11.78 37.05 -11.13
CA LEU A 730 11.46 37.83 -12.33
C LEU A 730 11.21 36.93 -13.55
N GLY A 731 11.56 35.65 -13.47
CA GLY A 731 11.47 34.67 -14.56
C GLY A 731 12.20 33.39 -14.17
N TYR A 732 11.87 32.28 -14.81
CA TYR A 732 12.61 31.02 -14.63
C TYR A 732 12.70 30.21 -15.92
N MET A 733 13.68 29.32 -15.97
CA MET A 733 13.80 28.27 -16.99
C MET A 733 14.21 26.95 -16.35
N HIS A 734 13.85 25.87 -17.00
CA HIS A 734 14.29 24.53 -16.67
C HIS A 734 15.47 24.15 -17.56
N VAL A 735 16.42 23.43 -17.00
CA VAL A 735 17.59 22.90 -17.72
C VAL A 735 17.50 21.38 -17.66
N ASP A 736 17.28 20.73 -18.80
CA ASP A 736 17.24 19.27 -18.99
C ASP A 736 18.63 18.81 -19.43
N THR A 737 19.34 18.09 -18.55
CA THR A 737 20.69 17.64 -18.81
C THR A 737 20.71 16.17 -19.24
N ARG A 738 21.35 15.89 -20.38
CA ARG A 738 21.47 14.53 -20.95
C ARG A 738 22.88 14.20 -21.39
N ALA A 739 23.20 12.91 -21.43
CA ALA A 739 24.40 12.47 -22.10
C ALA A 739 24.29 12.75 -23.61
N LYS A 740 25.40 13.04 -24.29
CA LYS A 740 25.38 13.02 -25.76
C LYS A 740 25.09 11.60 -26.24
N MET A 741 24.28 11.47 -27.27
CA MET A 741 24.07 10.16 -27.89
C MET A 741 25.35 9.70 -28.59
N PRO A 742 25.61 8.38 -28.67
CA PRO A 742 26.62 7.86 -29.58
C PRO A 742 26.40 8.41 -30.99
N GLN A 743 27.48 8.61 -31.76
CA GLN A 743 27.37 9.12 -33.12
C GLN A 743 26.46 8.21 -33.96
N GLN A 744 25.47 8.81 -34.62
CA GLN A 744 24.52 8.12 -35.47
C GLN A 744 25.08 8.03 -36.89
N SER A 745 24.86 6.90 -37.58
CA SER A 745 25.36 6.70 -38.94
C SER A 745 24.22 6.79 -39.95
N VAL A 746 24.44 7.56 -41.02
CA VAL A 746 23.55 7.63 -42.18
C VAL A 746 24.36 7.52 -43.47
N VAL A 747 23.85 6.75 -44.43
CA VAL A 747 24.41 6.57 -45.76
C VAL A 747 23.44 7.13 -46.78
N ILE A 748 23.90 8.12 -47.55
CA ILE A 748 23.16 8.71 -48.65
C ILE A 748 23.46 7.92 -49.92
N VAL A 749 22.45 7.25 -50.47
CA VAL A 749 22.55 6.49 -51.73
C VAL A 749 22.14 7.43 -52.85
N ASN A 750 23.12 8.02 -53.52
CA ASN A 750 22.91 9.18 -54.37
C ASN A 750 22.98 8.85 -55.86
N ALA A 751 21.84 8.90 -56.56
CA ALA A 751 21.77 8.77 -58.02
C ALA A 751 21.71 10.10 -58.77
N THR A 752 21.81 11.25 -58.08
CA THR A 752 21.63 12.57 -58.71
C THR A 752 22.89 13.08 -59.43
N GLY A 753 24.05 12.49 -59.16
CA GLY A 753 25.33 12.87 -59.75
C GLY A 753 25.99 14.13 -59.16
N LYS A 754 25.42 14.74 -58.12
CA LYS A 754 26.02 15.84 -57.34
C LYS A 754 26.53 15.30 -56.01
N ALA A 755 27.72 15.65 -55.55
CA ALA A 755 28.15 15.32 -54.18
C ALA A 755 27.33 16.13 -53.18
N LEU A 756 26.65 15.45 -52.24
CA LEU A 756 25.70 16.07 -51.29
C LEU A 756 26.05 15.79 -49.83
N LYS A 757 27.01 14.90 -49.57
CA LYS A 757 27.42 14.47 -48.24
C LYS A 757 27.65 15.63 -47.26
N GLU A 758 28.50 16.59 -47.61
CA GLU A 758 28.94 17.63 -46.66
C GLU A 758 27.81 18.58 -46.28
N ASP A 759 26.98 18.99 -47.27
CA ASP A 759 25.83 19.87 -47.03
C ASP A 759 24.77 19.18 -46.15
N ILE A 760 24.51 17.89 -46.39
CA ILE A 760 23.60 17.08 -45.57
C ILE A 760 24.17 16.87 -44.17
N ALA A 761 25.47 16.59 -44.05
CA ALA A 761 26.14 16.43 -42.76
C ALA A 761 26.07 17.71 -41.92
N GLN A 762 26.31 18.87 -42.54
CA GLN A 762 26.17 20.16 -41.88
C GLN A 762 24.75 20.34 -41.37
N THR A 763 23.74 20.19 -42.25
CA THR A 763 22.34 20.40 -41.89
C THR A 763 21.87 19.46 -40.78
N LEU A 764 22.18 18.16 -40.87
CA LEU A 764 21.79 17.18 -39.84
C LEU A 764 22.44 17.49 -38.49
N ASN A 765 23.71 17.87 -38.47
CA ASN A 765 24.41 18.20 -37.23
C ASN A 765 23.99 19.56 -36.66
N GLU A 766 23.57 20.52 -37.48
CA GLU A 766 22.97 21.78 -37.03
C GLU A 766 21.60 21.56 -36.36
N ILE A 767 20.78 20.66 -36.88
CA ILE A 767 19.45 20.33 -36.34
C ILE A 767 19.56 19.47 -35.07
N TYR A 768 20.16 18.29 -35.21
CA TYR A 768 20.19 17.28 -34.16
C TYR A 768 21.28 17.54 -33.10
N GLY A 769 22.33 18.29 -33.45
CA GLY A 769 23.39 18.68 -32.52
C GLY A 769 22.85 19.51 -31.35
N LYS A 770 21.80 20.31 -31.59
CA LYS A 770 21.10 21.08 -30.55
C LYS A 770 20.47 20.21 -29.46
N VAL A 771 20.25 18.93 -29.72
CA VAL A 771 19.72 17.94 -28.75
C VAL A 771 20.71 16.81 -28.48
N GLY A 772 22.01 17.07 -28.64
CA GLY A 772 23.08 16.14 -28.25
C GLY A 772 23.27 14.95 -29.19
N VAL A 773 22.79 15.03 -30.42
CA VAL A 773 22.90 13.97 -31.44
C VAL A 773 23.79 14.44 -32.58
N THR A 774 24.80 13.64 -32.91
CA THR A 774 25.71 13.92 -34.04
C THR A 774 25.61 12.82 -35.08
N TRP A 775 25.66 13.19 -36.36
CA TRP A 775 25.56 12.31 -37.51
C TRP A 775 26.90 12.16 -38.23
N ASN A 776 27.28 10.92 -38.50
CA ASN A 776 28.29 10.53 -39.47
C ASN A 776 27.59 10.24 -40.80
N VAL A 777 27.83 11.09 -41.79
CA VAL A 777 27.22 10.94 -43.13
C VAL A 777 28.22 10.30 -44.08
N GLN A 778 27.80 9.23 -44.74
CA GLN A 778 28.52 8.59 -45.83
C GLN A 778 27.71 8.72 -47.13
N GLU A 779 28.37 8.56 -48.27
CA GLU A 779 27.71 8.66 -49.57
C GLU A 779 28.13 7.49 -50.46
N ILE A 780 27.16 6.87 -51.13
CA ILE A 780 27.31 5.80 -52.11
C ILE A 780 26.70 6.29 -53.42
N SER A 781 27.53 6.43 -54.46
CA SER A 781 27.11 6.99 -55.77
C SER A 781 27.16 5.98 -56.92
N ASP A 782 27.66 4.77 -56.67
CA ASP A 782 27.87 3.69 -57.65
C ASP A 782 26.78 2.61 -57.62
N PHE A 783 25.78 2.74 -56.74
CA PHE A 783 24.62 1.86 -56.73
C PHE A 783 23.70 2.11 -57.94
N SER A 784 23.38 1.04 -58.68
CA SER A 784 22.49 1.11 -59.83
C SER A 784 21.04 0.83 -59.43
N TYR A 785 20.23 1.88 -59.41
CA TYR A 785 18.80 1.76 -59.09
C TYR A 785 18.02 0.91 -60.11
N PRO A 786 17.06 0.09 -59.65
CA PRO A 786 16.08 -0.57 -60.51
C PRO A 786 15.17 0.49 -61.18
N LYS A 787 15.52 0.93 -62.39
CA LYS A 787 14.87 2.08 -63.06
C LYS A 787 13.37 1.89 -63.33
N GLU A 788 12.92 0.66 -63.52
CA GLU A 788 11.51 0.33 -63.78
C GLU A 788 10.64 0.56 -62.53
N GLU A 789 11.20 0.35 -61.33
CA GLU A 789 10.52 0.49 -60.04
C GLU A 789 10.42 1.95 -59.56
N LEU A 790 11.34 2.83 -59.99
CA LEU A 790 11.41 4.23 -59.52
C LEU A 790 10.14 5.05 -59.75
N SER A 791 9.36 4.70 -60.77
CA SER A 791 8.08 5.36 -61.07
C SER A 791 6.97 5.01 -60.06
N GLN A 792 7.11 3.89 -59.34
CA GLN A 792 6.11 3.34 -58.42
C GLN A 792 6.54 3.45 -56.95
N VAL A 793 7.73 4.01 -56.66
CA VAL A 793 8.25 4.17 -55.28
C VAL A 793 7.31 4.98 -54.39
N PHE A 794 6.45 5.83 -54.95
CA PHE A 794 5.44 6.59 -54.20
C PHE A 794 3.98 6.19 -54.52
N ASP A 795 3.75 5.13 -55.29
CA ASP A 795 2.41 4.65 -55.63
C ASP A 795 1.75 3.90 -54.46
N GLY A 796 0.50 4.26 -54.16
CA GLY A 796 -0.42 3.48 -53.32
C GLY A 796 -0.17 3.52 -51.81
N LYS A 797 -1.26 3.34 -51.05
CA LYS A 797 -1.19 3.14 -49.59
C LYS A 797 -0.61 1.75 -49.32
N SER A 798 0.52 1.73 -48.65
CA SER A 798 1.02 0.55 -47.94
C SER A 798 -0.09 -0.03 -47.05
N SER A 799 -0.46 -1.30 -47.25
CA SER A 799 -1.36 -2.03 -46.36
C SER A 799 -0.73 -2.09 -44.96
N LEU A 800 -1.51 -2.08 -43.87
CA LEU A 800 -1.04 -1.87 -42.49
C LEU A 800 0.06 -2.84 -41.96
N ILE A 801 0.51 -3.83 -42.74
CA ILE A 801 1.64 -4.74 -42.42
C ILE A 801 2.84 -4.60 -43.37
N SER A 802 2.67 -4.10 -44.61
CA SER A 802 3.83 -3.63 -45.38
C SER A 802 3.95 -2.14 -45.12
N GLN A 803 5.05 -1.65 -44.53
CA GLN A 803 5.28 -0.20 -44.43
C GLN A 803 5.98 0.37 -45.66
N TYR A 804 6.58 -0.50 -46.46
CA TYR A 804 7.05 -0.21 -47.81
C TYR A 804 6.13 -0.85 -48.86
N ASN A 805 5.98 -0.19 -50.00
CA ASN A 805 5.34 -0.78 -51.17
C ASN A 805 6.30 -1.71 -51.93
N ASP A 806 5.80 -2.47 -52.90
CA ASP A 806 6.59 -3.48 -53.61
C ASP A 806 7.80 -2.88 -54.35
N ALA A 807 7.65 -1.68 -54.92
CA ALA A 807 8.73 -0.96 -55.58
C ALA A 807 9.85 -0.57 -54.59
N GLN A 808 9.49 -0.06 -53.41
CA GLN A 808 10.44 0.25 -52.34
C GLN A 808 11.17 -1.00 -51.84
N LYS A 809 10.46 -2.12 -51.66
CA LYS A 809 11.06 -3.41 -51.27
C LYS A 809 12.05 -3.92 -52.31
N ALA A 810 11.73 -3.79 -53.59
CA ALA A 810 12.63 -4.18 -54.68
C ALA A 810 13.93 -3.36 -54.66
N VAL A 811 13.84 -2.05 -54.41
CA VAL A 811 15.03 -1.18 -54.25
C VAL A 811 15.86 -1.57 -53.01
N ILE A 812 15.20 -1.80 -51.87
CA ILE A 812 15.88 -2.23 -50.62
C ILE A 812 16.61 -3.55 -50.84
N ALA A 813 15.94 -4.57 -51.38
CA ALA A 813 16.53 -5.89 -51.60
C ALA A 813 17.73 -5.81 -52.55
N ALA A 814 17.64 -5.02 -53.63
CA ALA A 814 18.76 -4.81 -54.55
C ALA A 814 19.95 -4.09 -53.87
N PHE A 815 19.67 -3.16 -52.97
CA PHE A 815 20.70 -2.42 -52.25
C PHE A 815 21.40 -3.24 -51.16
N GLU A 816 20.65 -4.05 -50.41
CA GLU A 816 21.21 -5.00 -49.45
C GLU A 816 22.15 -6.00 -50.15
N ASP A 817 21.74 -6.53 -51.31
CA ASP A 817 22.56 -7.43 -52.13
C ASP A 817 23.85 -6.74 -52.63
N TYR A 818 23.75 -5.45 -52.99
CA TYR A 818 24.92 -4.63 -53.33
C TYR A 818 25.87 -4.40 -52.14
N LEU A 819 25.34 -4.23 -50.93
CA LEU A 819 26.14 -4.01 -49.74
C LEU A 819 26.87 -5.27 -49.30
N GLY A 820 26.22 -6.44 -49.36
CA GLY A 820 26.75 -7.69 -48.83
C GLY A 820 27.18 -7.53 -47.38
N ASP A 821 28.41 -7.95 -47.04
CA ASP A 821 28.99 -7.84 -45.70
C ASP A 821 29.17 -6.39 -45.18
N ARG A 822 28.98 -5.37 -46.03
CA ARG A 822 29.03 -3.95 -45.63
C ARG A 822 27.71 -3.45 -45.03
N TYR A 823 26.66 -4.28 -45.03
CA TYR A 823 25.38 -3.94 -44.43
C TYR A 823 25.51 -3.75 -42.91
N ASP A 824 24.90 -2.69 -42.38
CA ASP A 824 24.86 -2.40 -40.94
C ASP A 824 23.42 -2.11 -40.50
N SER A 825 22.90 -3.02 -39.67
CA SER A 825 21.55 -2.95 -39.08
C SER A 825 21.36 -1.80 -38.09
N ARG A 826 22.38 -0.96 -37.86
CA ARG A 826 22.29 0.28 -37.04
C ARG A 826 22.37 1.56 -37.86
N THR A 827 22.64 1.48 -39.17
CA THR A 827 22.82 2.62 -40.07
C THR A 827 21.53 2.95 -40.82
N SER A 828 21.19 4.24 -40.93
CA SER A 828 20.08 4.68 -41.78
C SER A 828 20.56 4.84 -43.23
N TYR A 829 19.76 4.42 -44.21
CA TYR A 829 20.06 4.47 -45.63
C TYR A 829 19.02 5.34 -46.34
N VAL A 830 19.47 6.42 -46.98
CA VAL A 830 18.60 7.41 -47.63
C VAL A 830 18.80 7.36 -49.13
N PHE A 831 17.80 6.89 -49.86
CA PHE A 831 17.78 6.79 -51.31
C PHE A 831 17.34 8.12 -51.94
N LEU A 832 18.27 8.77 -52.65
CA LEU A 832 18.02 10.01 -53.36
C LEU A 832 17.90 9.76 -54.87
N PHE A 833 16.75 10.12 -55.43
CA PHE A 833 16.47 10.06 -56.87
C PHE A 833 15.66 11.28 -57.33
N ALA A 834 15.49 11.44 -58.64
CA ALA A 834 14.88 12.63 -59.24
C ALA A 834 13.79 12.24 -60.26
N SER A 835 12.71 11.62 -59.80
CA SER A 835 11.62 11.15 -60.67
C SER A 835 10.62 12.27 -60.99
N GLY A 836 10.24 13.10 -60.01
CA GLY A 836 9.19 14.12 -60.15
C GLY A 836 7.78 13.53 -60.10
N GLU A 837 7.63 12.35 -59.50
CA GLU A 837 6.40 11.54 -59.46
C GLU A 837 5.69 11.62 -58.10
N SER A 838 6.23 12.33 -57.08
CA SER A 838 5.63 12.41 -55.73
C SER A 838 4.39 13.33 -55.60
N LYS A 839 3.77 13.73 -56.72
CA LYS A 839 2.81 14.86 -56.86
C LYS A 839 1.54 14.80 -56.00
N ASN A 840 1.31 13.73 -55.23
CA ASN A 840 0.10 13.49 -54.45
C ASN A 840 0.35 13.23 -52.95
N ARG A 841 1.58 13.37 -52.45
CA ARG A 841 1.87 13.33 -51.01
C ARG A 841 2.22 14.72 -50.50
N ASP A 842 1.73 15.05 -49.31
CA ASP A 842 2.03 16.29 -48.59
C ASP A 842 3.51 16.40 -48.12
N VAL A 843 4.43 15.55 -48.64
CA VAL A 843 5.86 15.51 -48.30
C VAL A 843 6.67 14.90 -49.45
N ALA A 844 7.87 15.45 -49.71
CA ALA A 844 8.82 15.03 -50.74
C ALA A 844 9.65 13.77 -50.38
N GLY A 845 9.44 13.23 -49.17
CA GLY A 845 10.15 12.09 -48.62
C GLY A 845 9.20 11.05 -48.02
N PHE A 846 9.74 9.86 -47.80
CA PHE A 846 9.07 8.82 -47.04
C PHE A 846 10.08 7.93 -46.30
N MET A 847 9.97 7.94 -44.99
CA MET A 847 10.58 6.99 -44.09
C MET A 847 9.54 6.55 -43.06
N PRO A 848 9.16 5.27 -43.05
CA PRO A 848 8.30 4.77 -42.00
C PRO A 848 8.99 4.88 -40.63
N ARG A 849 8.19 5.04 -39.57
CA ARG A 849 8.72 5.16 -38.20
C ARG A 849 9.53 3.91 -37.87
N GLY A 850 10.63 4.07 -37.12
CA GLY A 850 11.42 2.94 -36.62
C GLY A 850 12.36 2.28 -37.63
N ARG A 851 12.36 2.75 -38.89
CA ARG A 851 13.06 2.11 -39.99
C ARG A 851 14.41 2.72 -40.30
N GLN A 852 15.17 1.95 -41.09
CA GLN A 852 16.48 2.34 -41.59
C GLN A 852 16.42 2.93 -43.00
N TYR A 853 15.43 2.59 -43.82
CA TYR A 853 15.39 2.99 -45.24
C TYR A 853 14.48 4.20 -45.47
N CYS A 854 14.99 5.20 -46.17
CA CYS A 854 14.29 6.42 -46.52
C CYS A 854 14.34 6.64 -48.02
N PHE A 855 13.25 7.12 -48.62
CA PHE A 855 13.15 7.44 -50.03
C PHE A 855 12.80 8.91 -50.20
N ILE A 856 13.58 9.64 -51.00
CA ILE A 856 13.38 11.09 -51.20
C ILE A 856 13.43 11.43 -52.69
N ASP A 857 12.40 12.15 -53.14
CA ASP A 857 12.40 12.77 -54.47
C ASP A 857 13.03 14.17 -54.40
N THR A 858 14.27 14.25 -54.87
CA THR A 858 15.06 15.49 -54.85
C THR A 858 14.50 16.61 -55.73
N LYS A 859 13.54 16.34 -56.63
CA LYS A 859 12.86 17.38 -57.41
C LYS A 859 11.77 18.12 -56.64
N GLU A 860 11.19 17.45 -55.64
CA GLU A 860 10.03 17.95 -54.88
C GLU A 860 10.43 18.42 -53.48
N ALA A 861 11.65 18.07 -53.01
CA ALA A 861 12.19 18.54 -51.74
C ALA A 861 12.53 20.04 -51.80
N GLY A 862 11.98 20.83 -50.89
CA GLY A 862 12.29 22.25 -50.72
C GLY A 862 13.71 22.43 -50.19
N ASP A 863 13.89 22.22 -48.88
CA ASP A 863 15.20 22.02 -48.28
C ASP A 863 15.48 20.51 -48.15
N LEU A 864 16.45 20.01 -48.93
CA LEU A 864 16.79 18.59 -48.95
C LEU A 864 17.32 18.11 -47.59
N GLY A 865 18.13 18.92 -46.89
CA GLY A 865 18.70 18.55 -45.60
C GLY A 865 17.63 18.51 -44.51
N ALA A 866 16.72 19.49 -44.48
CA ALA A 866 15.58 19.49 -43.55
C ALA A 866 14.61 18.35 -43.83
N THR A 867 14.35 18.04 -45.12
CA THR A 867 13.51 16.89 -45.52
C THR A 867 14.13 15.58 -45.03
N ILE A 868 15.43 15.36 -45.24
CA ILE A 868 16.14 14.19 -44.71
C ILE A 868 16.05 14.15 -43.18
N ALA A 869 16.22 15.29 -42.51
CA ALA A 869 16.13 15.38 -41.07
C ALA A 869 14.74 14.99 -40.54
N HIS A 870 13.66 15.43 -41.20
CA HIS A 870 12.28 15.08 -40.89
C HIS A 870 12.05 13.57 -41.01
N GLU A 871 12.46 12.99 -42.13
CA GLU A 871 12.28 11.56 -42.38
C GLU A 871 13.10 10.71 -41.40
N LEU A 872 14.35 11.09 -41.11
CA LEU A 872 15.15 10.47 -40.05
C LEU A 872 14.51 10.65 -38.67
N GLY A 873 13.74 11.70 -38.45
CA GLY A 873 12.93 11.90 -37.24
C GLY A 873 11.92 10.77 -37.05
N HIS A 874 11.20 10.41 -38.10
CA HIS A 874 10.31 9.24 -38.11
C HIS A 874 11.12 7.95 -37.93
N GLY A 875 12.05 7.67 -38.84
CA GLY A 875 12.72 6.37 -38.92
C GLY A 875 13.64 6.10 -37.74
N ARG A 876 14.57 7.02 -37.44
CA ARG A 876 15.58 6.80 -36.40
C ARG A 876 15.04 7.01 -34.99
N PHE A 877 14.15 7.99 -34.80
CA PHE A 877 13.74 8.44 -33.48
C PHE A 877 12.27 8.20 -33.15
N ASN A 878 11.51 7.58 -34.05
CA ASN A 878 10.07 7.32 -33.88
C ASN A 878 9.25 8.60 -33.62
N LEU A 879 9.73 9.77 -34.03
CA LEU A 879 8.99 11.01 -33.83
C LEU A 879 7.68 10.98 -34.61
N LYS A 880 6.68 11.68 -34.10
CA LYS A 880 5.36 11.81 -34.72
C LYS A 880 5.12 13.26 -35.12
N HIS A 881 4.14 13.48 -35.99
CA HIS A 881 3.72 14.82 -36.33
C HIS A 881 2.92 15.44 -35.17
N PRO A 882 3.05 16.75 -34.88
CA PRO A 882 2.38 17.40 -33.74
C PRO A 882 0.85 17.44 -33.86
N PHE A 883 0.29 17.11 -35.02
CA PHE A 883 -1.15 17.05 -35.31
C PHE A 883 -1.71 15.62 -35.46
N ASP A 884 -0.90 14.59 -35.17
CA ASP A 884 -1.36 13.20 -35.16
C ASP A 884 -2.49 12.96 -34.14
N ASP A 885 -3.37 12.01 -34.45
CA ASP A 885 -4.58 11.73 -33.66
C ASP A 885 -4.26 11.37 -32.18
N CYS A 886 -3.10 10.74 -31.92
CA CYS A 886 -2.59 10.46 -30.57
C CYS A 886 -2.23 11.71 -29.74
N TYR A 887 -2.00 12.87 -30.39
CA TYR A 887 -1.76 14.14 -29.73
C TYR A 887 -3.04 15.00 -29.63
N GLY A 888 -4.21 14.39 -29.83
CA GLY A 888 -5.53 15.00 -29.57
C GLY A 888 -6.08 15.85 -30.71
N ARG A 889 -5.61 15.68 -31.96
CA ARG A 889 -6.09 16.34 -33.19
C ARG A 889 -6.02 17.87 -33.24
N ALA A 890 -5.54 18.51 -32.19
CA ALA A 890 -5.84 19.91 -31.94
C ALA A 890 -4.91 20.88 -32.69
N ALA A 891 -3.81 20.39 -33.28
CA ALA A 891 -2.93 21.18 -34.16
C ALA A 891 -3.25 21.01 -35.67
N LYS A 892 -4.37 20.35 -36.04
CA LYS A 892 -4.73 20.16 -37.47
C LYS A 892 -4.84 21.48 -38.24
N ASP A 893 -5.29 22.54 -37.57
CA ASP A 893 -5.40 23.89 -38.16
C ASP A 893 -4.05 24.63 -38.29
N SER A 894 -2.99 24.12 -37.64
CA SER A 894 -1.63 24.67 -37.69
C SER A 894 -0.68 23.84 -38.58
N ARG A 895 -1.21 22.84 -39.28
CA ARG A 895 -0.48 22.00 -40.24
C ARG A 895 0.20 22.88 -41.30
N GLY A 896 1.52 22.74 -41.45
CA GLY A 896 2.29 23.51 -42.43
C GLY A 896 2.55 24.96 -42.01
N THR A 897 2.47 25.29 -40.72
CA THR A 897 2.61 26.68 -40.25
C THR A 897 3.58 26.86 -39.07
N THR A 898 4.15 25.77 -38.54
CA THR A 898 5.00 25.82 -37.34
C THR A 898 6.48 25.70 -37.68
N PRO A 899 7.40 26.18 -36.83
CA PRO A 899 8.85 26.03 -37.06
C PRO A 899 9.39 24.64 -36.64
N LEU A 900 8.53 23.66 -36.35
CA LEU A 900 8.93 22.36 -35.84
C LEU A 900 9.47 21.45 -36.95
N LEU A 901 10.46 20.64 -36.60
CA LEU A 901 11.04 19.65 -37.52
C LEU A 901 9.98 18.67 -38.05
N MET A 902 9.07 18.22 -37.17
CA MET A 902 8.03 17.25 -37.51
C MET A 902 6.74 17.92 -38.04
N ASP A 903 6.79 19.12 -38.60
CA ASP A 903 5.67 19.70 -39.37
C ASP A 903 5.91 19.47 -40.88
N TYR A 904 4.92 19.74 -41.74
CA TYR A 904 5.08 19.70 -43.20
C TYR A 904 5.70 20.98 -43.77
N THR A 905 6.57 21.64 -42.99
CA THR A 905 7.37 22.81 -43.39
C THR A 905 8.85 22.48 -43.29
N ASP A 906 9.73 23.32 -43.84
CA ASP A 906 11.19 23.23 -43.65
C ASP A 906 11.63 23.71 -42.24
N GLY A 907 10.83 23.42 -41.21
CA GLY A 907 11.13 23.73 -39.82
C GLY A 907 12.28 22.87 -39.30
N THR A 908 13.05 23.40 -38.34
CA THR A 908 14.25 22.72 -37.80
C THR A 908 14.23 22.59 -36.28
N SER A 909 13.18 23.09 -35.62
CA SER A 909 13.10 23.09 -34.16
C SER A 909 12.58 21.76 -33.63
N ILE A 910 13.33 21.14 -32.71
CA ILE A 910 12.89 19.95 -31.98
C ILE A 910 12.37 20.42 -30.61
N PRO A 911 11.08 20.24 -30.29
CA PRO A 911 10.49 20.73 -29.06
C PRO A 911 10.78 19.80 -27.86
N LYS A 912 10.59 20.31 -26.64
CA LYS A 912 11.00 19.65 -25.38
C LYS A 912 10.45 18.23 -25.21
N TRP A 913 9.21 17.97 -25.61
CA TRP A 913 8.62 16.63 -25.45
C TRP A 913 9.29 15.59 -26.37
N GLN A 914 9.72 16.01 -27.57
CA GLN A 914 10.43 15.14 -28.52
C GLN A 914 11.89 14.90 -28.11
N TRP A 915 12.49 15.75 -27.26
CA TRP A 915 13.81 15.44 -26.70
C TRP A 915 13.76 14.10 -25.96
N SER A 916 12.74 13.87 -25.15
CA SER A 916 12.55 12.60 -24.43
C SER A 916 12.35 11.41 -25.36
N GLU A 917 11.60 11.59 -26.45
CA GLU A 917 11.38 10.56 -27.47
C GLU A 917 12.68 10.15 -28.18
N ILE A 918 13.56 11.12 -28.52
CA ILE A 918 14.87 10.83 -29.15
C ILE A 918 15.75 9.92 -28.29
N TYR A 919 15.75 10.15 -26.97
CA TYR A 919 16.58 9.41 -26.02
C TYR A 919 15.93 8.11 -25.53
N GLN A 920 14.62 7.99 -25.66
CA GLN A 920 13.84 6.81 -25.31
C GLN A 920 12.74 6.59 -26.36
N PRO A 921 13.10 6.16 -27.58
CA PRO A 921 12.14 5.94 -28.64
C PRO A 921 11.20 4.78 -28.25
N ALA A 922 9.97 4.81 -28.75
CA ALA A 922 8.96 3.79 -28.47
C ALA A 922 9.48 2.37 -28.76
N LEU A 923 9.32 1.45 -27.78
CA LEU A 923 9.76 0.05 -27.88
C LEU A 923 8.90 -0.76 -28.86
N ILE A 924 7.59 -0.53 -28.84
CA ILE A 924 6.62 -1.38 -29.56
C ILE A 924 6.66 -1.13 -31.08
N GLY A 925 6.97 0.09 -31.53
CA GLY A 925 7.14 0.39 -32.95
C GLY A 925 8.24 -0.46 -33.60
N ALA A 926 9.38 -0.65 -32.92
CA ALA A 926 10.53 -1.38 -33.46
C ALA A 926 10.34 -2.92 -33.52
N VAL A 927 9.47 -3.49 -32.68
CA VAL A 927 9.28 -4.96 -32.55
C VAL A 927 8.34 -5.52 -33.61
N PHE A 928 7.25 -4.81 -33.95
CA PHE A 928 6.29 -5.23 -34.99
C PHE A 928 6.77 -4.95 -36.43
N GLU A 929 8.01 -4.50 -36.56
CA GLU A 929 8.51 -3.92 -37.79
C GLU A 929 9.51 -4.81 -38.52
N ARG A 930 10.30 -5.66 -37.85
CA ARG A 930 11.28 -6.54 -38.55
C ARG A 930 10.68 -7.74 -39.32
N GLU A 931 9.35 -7.79 -39.51
CA GLU A 931 8.64 -8.96 -40.05
C GLU A 931 8.82 -9.23 -41.56
N GLU A 932 9.61 -8.47 -42.33
CA GLU A 932 9.71 -8.74 -43.79
C GLU A 932 10.76 -9.75 -44.24
N ARG A 933 11.71 -10.18 -43.40
CA ARG A 933 12.52 -11.40 -43.61
C ARG A 933 12.97 -11.88 -42.24
N GLY A 934 12.57 -13.10 -41.85
CA GLY A 934 12.73 -13.64 -40.50
C GLY A 934 14.16 -13.60 -39.92
N GLU A 935 14.56 -12.46 -39.38
CA GLU A 935 15.82 -12.28 -38.64
C GLU A 935 15.64 -11.23 -37.53
N ILE A 936 15.17 -11.70 -36.38
CA ILE A 936 15.62 -11.17 -35.09
C ILE A 936 16.36 -12.31 -34.41
N SER A 937 17.69 -12.21 -34.34
CA SER A 937 18.42 -12.96 -33.34
C SER A 937 18.19 -12.32 -31.98
N VAL A 938 17.70 -13.11 -31.02
CA VAL A 938 17.63 -12.78 -29.59
C VAL A 938 19.00 -12.33 -29.05
N SER A 939 20.10 -12.66 -29.72
CA SER A 939 21.46 -12.24 -29.34
C SER A 939 21.65 -10.72 -29.29
N ASP A 940 21.10 -9.94 -30.24
CA ASP A 940 21.51 -8.54 -30.40
C ASP A 940 20.77 -7.58 -29.46
N ILE A 941 19.55 -7.97 -29.06
CA ILE A 941 18.76 -7.29 -28.03
C ILE A 941 19.28 -7.67 -26.65
N TYR A 942 19.67 -8.94 -26.45
CA TYR A 942 20.26 -9.40 -25.20
C TYR A 942 21.67 -8.82 -25.01
N ILE A 943 22.51 -8.71 -26.04
CA ILE A 943 23.85 -8.09 -25.93
C ILE A 943 23.74 -6.61 -25.56
N LYS A 944 22.86 -5.82 -26.19
CA LYS A 944 22.69 -4.41 -25.83
C LYS A 944 22.02 -4.20 -24.47
N ALA A 945 21.11 -5.08 -24.07
CA ALA A 945 20.49 -5.06 -22.74
C ALA A 945 21.46 -5.54 -21.65
N VAL A 946 22.35 -6.50 -21.95
CA VAL A 946 23.43 -6.96 -21.07
C VAL A 946 24.53 -5.91 -20.97
N GLU A 947 24.91 -5.23 -22.06
CA GLU A 947 25.85 -4.11 -22.02
C GLU A 947 25.29 -2.91 -21.23
N ALA A 948 23.99 -2.60 -21.37
CA ALA A 948 23.32 -1.56 -20.58
C ALA A 948 23.12 -1.98 -19.11
N LYS A 949 22.83 -3.26 -18.86
CA LYS A 949 22.68 -3.83 -17.51
C LYS A 949 24.01 -3.97 -16.80
N ASP A 950 25.09 -4.33 -17.48
CA ASP A 950 26.45 -4.39 -16.94
C ASP A 950 26.99 -2.98 -16.71
N PHE A 951 26.64 -2.00 -17.55
CA PHE A 951 26.94 -0.58 -17.32
C PHE A 951 26.20 -0.03 -16.08
N VAL A 952 24.92 -0.36 -15.89
CA VAL A 952 24.14 0.07 -14.72
C VAL A 952 24.52 -0.72 -13.46
N ILE A 953 24.76 -2.02 -13.53
CA ILE A 953 25.16 -2.83 -12.36
C ILE A 953 26.58 -2.46 -11.92
N ASN A 954 27.54 -2.23 -12.83
CA ASN A 954 28.91 -1.88 -12.45
C ASN A 954 29.07 -0.42 -11.99
N LYS A 955 28.17 0.52 -12.36
CA LYS A 955 28.20 1.91 -11.83
C LYS A 955 27.29 2.15 -10.64
N THR A 956 26.07 1.61 -10.65
CA THR A 956 25.06 1.96 -9.65
C THR A 956 25.23 1.15 -8.38
N ARG A 957 25.74 -0.08 -8.45
CA ARG A 957 26.00 -0.91 -7.28
C ARG A 957 27.09 -0.30 -6.39
N PRO A 958 28.26 0.13 -6.87
CA PRO A 958 29.23 0.82 -6.03
C PRO A 958 28.71 2.17 -5.50
N ILE A 959 27.91 2.94 -6.26
CA ILE A 959 27.33 4.22 -5.79
C ILE A 959 26.22 4.01 -4.75
N VAL A 960 25.39 2.97 -4.89
CA VAL A 960 24.37 2.61 -3.89
C VAL A 960 25.03 1.97 -2.68
N ASP A 961 26.06 1.15 -2.86
CA ASP A 961 26.85 0.58 -1.78
C ASP A 961 27.60 1.71 -1.04
N GLU A 962 28.21 2.68 -1.74
CA GLU A 962 28.89 3.86 -1.17
C GLU A 962 27.91 4.85 -0.53
N ALA A 963 26.75 5.12 -1.13
CA ALA A 963 25.71 5.96 -0.52
C ALA A 963 25.06 5.29 0.68
N THR A 964 24.85 3.97 0.63
CA THR A 964 24.40 3.17 1.76
C THR A 964 25.47 3.16 2.84
N GLU A 965 26.74 3.01 2.48
CA GLU A 965 27.89 3.04 3.39
C GLU A 965 28.08 4.43 4.00
N HIS A 966 27.88 5.52 3.25
CA HIS A 966 27.91 6.90 3.76
C HIS A 966 26.72 7.21 4.67
N VAL A 967 25.51 6.78 4.33
CA VAL A 967 24.31 6.95 5.18
C VAL A 967 24.45 6.12 6.45
N VAL A 968 24.96 4.88 6.35
CA VAL A 968 25.29 3.99 7.48
C VAL A 968 26.38 4.61 8.34
N ALA A 969 27.45 5.14 7.76
CA ALA A 969 28.55 5.79 8.48
C ALA A 969 28.10 7.08 9.18
N THR A 970 27.32 7.93 8.50
CA THR A 970 26.77 9.16 9.09
C THR A 970 25.80 8.83 10.23
N THR A 971 24.97 7.79 10.08
CA THR A 971 24.06 7.33 11.14
C THR A 971 24.84 6.74 12.33
N ASP A 972 25.93 6.02 12.08
CA ASP A 972 26.80 5.48 13.12
C ASP A 972 27.52 6.58 13.90
N GLU A 973 28.04 7.60 13.23
CA GLU A 973 28.67 8.75 13.88
C GLU A 973 27.68 9.46 14.82
N VAL A 974 26.47 9.74 14.34
CA VAL A 974 25.40 10.37 15.15
C VAL A 974 25.00 9.48 16.33
N ALA A 975 24.95 8.17 16.14
CA ALA A 975 24.60 7.21 17.19
C ALA A 975 25.69 7.10 18.26
N ILE A 976 26.96 7.00 17.84
CA ILE A 976 28.13 6.96 18.73
C ILE A 976 28.16 8.23 19.57
N GLU A 977 28.04 9.41 18.96
CA GLU A 977 28.01 10.67 19.70
C GLU A 977 26.87 10.74 20.71
N SER A 978 25.67 10.32 20.31
CA SER A 978 24.48 10.37 21.17
C SER A 978 24.61 9.44 22.37
N LEU A 979 25.09 8.20 22.16
CA LEU A 979 25.32 7.24 23.22
C LEU A 979 26.44 7.68 24.17
N LEU A 980 27.52 8.26 23.65
CA LEU A 980 28.59 8.82 24.47
C LEU A 980 28.12 10.01 25.30
N LYS A 981 27.29 10.91 24.73
CA LYS A 981 26.69 12.03 25.47
C LYS A 981 25.82 11.53 26.62
N VAL A 982 24.98 10.52 26.40
CA VAL A 982 24.12 9.93 27.45
C VAL A 982 24.94 9.19 28.50
N ALA A 983 25.94 8.40 28.09
CA ALA A 983 26.82 7.69 29.03
C ALA A 983 27.56 8.66 29.96
N ASN A 984 28.16 9.72 29.41
CA ASN A 984 28.85 10.76 30.18
C ASN A 984 27.88 11.60 31.04
N TYR A 985 26.62 11.76 30.62
CA TYR A 985 25.60 12.42 31.41
C TYR A 985 25.23 11.60 32.66
N ILE A 986 25.09 10.27 32.52
CA ILE A 986 24.78 9.37 33.64
C ILE A 986 25.99 9.24 34.58
N ASP A 987 27.21 9.11 34.05
CA ASP A 987 28.44 9.10 34.82
C ASP A 987 29.59 9.79 34.06
N PRO A 988 30.00 11.01 34.46
CA PRO A 988 31.08 11.74 33.80
C PRO A 988 32.44 11.04 33.80
N ASN A 989 32.65 10.04 34.68
CA ASN A 989 33.92 9.32 34.78
C ASN A 989 33.93 8.00 34.01
N VAL A 990 32.88 7.66 33.27
CA VAL A 990 32.68 6.34 32.64
C VAL A 990 33.85 5.89 31.74
N SER A 991 34.50 6.83 31.05
CA SER A 991 35.63 6.57 30.16
C SER A 991 36.94 6.24 30.89
N THR A 992 37.02 6.49 32.20
CA THR A 992 38.26 6.41 32.99
C THR A 992 38.35 5.16 33.87
N TYR A 993 37.27 4.37 33.96
CA TYR A 993 37.22 3.21 34.85
C TYR A 993 38.09 2.05 34.37
N SER A 994 38.92 1.51 35.27
CA SER A 994 39.58 0.22 35.06
C SER A 994 38.57 -0.93 35.10
N GLU A 995 38.87 -2.08 34.49
CA GLU A 995 38.00 -3.26 34.55
C GLU A 995 37.71 -3.72 35.97
N SER A 996 38.67 -3.59 36.90
CA SER A 996 38.44 -3.89 38.32
C SER A 996 37.38 -2.98 38.95
N THR A 997 37.38 -1.70 38.58
CA THR A 997 36.41 -0.70 39.05
C THR A 997 35.04 -0.94 38.43
N LYS A 998 34.99 -1.27 37.13
CA LYS A 998 33.74 -1.63 36.44
C LYS A 998 33.07 -2.83 37.11
N GLN A 999 33.83 -3.85 37.48
CA GLN A 999 33.28 -5.03 38.16
C GLN A 999 32.65 -4.69 39.53
N GLU A 1000 33.26 -3.80 40.31
CA GLU A 1000 32.68 -3.32 41.57
C GLU A 1000 31.40 -2.50 41.33
N ILE A 1001 31.39 -1.66 40.29
CA ILE A 1001 30.22 -0.87 39.89
C ILE A 1001 29.06 -1.77 39.44
N PHE A 1002 29.33 -2.82 38.65
CA PHE A 1002 28.33 -3.78 38.20
C PHE A 1002 27.56 -4.42 39.36
N ASP A 1003 28.23 -4.66 40.48
CA ASP A 1003 27.61 -5.26 41.66
C ASP A 1003 26.86 -4.24 42.52
N ASN A 1004 27.26 -2.97 42.54
CA ASN A 1004 26.79 -1.99 43.54
C ASN A 1004 25.97 -0.80 43.00
N ASP A 1005 26.10 -0.42 41.73
CA ASP A 1005 25.38 0.71 41.13
C ASP A 1005 24.80 0.41 39.74
N ALA A 1006 23.48 0.24 39.69
CA ALA A 1006 22.74 -0.10 38.47
C ALA A 1006 22.75 1.02 37.41
N ASN A 1007 22.79 2.30 37.80
CA ASN A 1007 22.77 3.42 36.85
C ASN A 1007 24.13 3.60 36.19
N LYS A 1008 25.20 3.54 37.00
CA LYS A 1008 26.57 3.56 36.46
C LYS A 1008 26.88 2.34 35.62
N THR A 1009 26.29 1.18 35.93
CA THR A 1009 26.35 0.00 35.06
C THR A 1009 25.79 0.30 33.67
N VAL A 1010 24.65 0.99 33.56
CA VAL A 1010 24.07 1.40 32.26
C VAL A 1010 24.98 2.38 31.53
N ALA A 1011 25.58 3.34 32.24
CA ALA A 1011 26.57 4.25 31.64
C ALA A 1011 27.75 3.49 31.03
N ILE A 1012 28.32 2.52 31.77
CA ILE A 1012 29.42 1.68 31.28
C ILE A 1012 28.99 0.90 30.04
N LEU A 1013 27.83 0.25 30.05
CA LEU A 1013 27.36 -0.53 28.90
C LEU A 1013 27.09 0.34 27.66
N LEU A 1014 26.53 1.54 27.82
CA LEU A 1014 26.35 2.52 26.74
C LEU A 1014 27.68 2.96 26.16
N TYR A 1015 28.65 3.27 27.03
CA TYR A 1015 29.99 3.68 26.62
C TYR A 1015 30.72 2.54 25.90
N GLU A 1016 30.66 1.32 26.43
CA GLU A 1016 31.28 0.12 25.84
C GLU A 1016 30.67 -0.21 24.48
N PHE A 1017 29.35 -0.05 24.31
CA PHE A 1017 28.67 -0.26 23.03
C PHE A 1017 29.04 0.82 22.02
N ALA A 1018 28.99 2.09 22.41
CA ALA A 1018 29.33 3.22 21.55
C ALA A 1018 30.79 3.16 21.07
N THR A 1019 31.72 2.78 21.94
CA THR A 1019 33.15 2.76 21.62
C THR A 1019 33.66 1.42 21.09
N GLY A 1020 32.91 0.34 21.31
CA GLY A 1020 33.40 -1.01 21.05
C GLY A 1020 34.38 -1.52 22.11
N THR A 1021 34.60 -0.81 23.22
CA THR A 1021 35.55 -1.20 24.30
C THR A 1021 34.92 -2.10 25.36
N GLY A 1022 35.69 -2.94 26.05
CA GLY A 1022 35.19 -3.85 27.09
C GLY A 1022 34.98 -5.30 26.61
N GLU A 1023 34.47 -6.15 27.50
CA GLU A 1023 34.30 -7.58 27.25
C GLU A 1023 33.11 -7.89 26.33
N GLU A 1024 33.24 -8.94 25.51
CA GLU A 1024 32.19 -9.39 24.58
C GLU A 1024 30.88 -9.73 25.30
N ASN A 1025 30.99 -10.34 26.48
CA ASN A 1025 29.86 -10.79 27.29
C ASN A 1025 30.00 -10.30 28.73
N ARG A 1026 28.99 -9.59 29.24
CA ARG A 1026 28.88 -9.19 30.65
C ARG A 1026 27.86 -10.07 31.37
N ILE A 1027 28.23 -10.60 32.54
CA ILE A 1027 27.37 -11.49 33.33
C ILE A 1027 26.96 -10.79 34.62
N PHE A 1028 25.65 -10.66 34.85
CA PHE A 1028 25.06 -10.07 36.03
C PHE A 1028 24.22 -11.12 36.75
N THR A 1029 24.46 -11.35 38.04
CA THR A 1029 23.72 -12.38 38.78
C THR A 1029 23.14 -11.86 40.09
N SER A 1030 21.82 -11.94 40.22
CA SER A 1030 21.12 -11.56 41.47
C SER A 1030 21.39 -12.55 42.61
N LEU A 1031 22.07 -13.67 42.33
CA LEU A 1031 22.48 -14.68 43.31
C LEU A 1031 23.62 -14.19 44.23
N LYS A 1032 24.30 -13.10 43.86
CA LYS A 1032 25.41 -12.48 44.61
C LYS A 1032 25.17 -11.00 44.93
N GLU A 1033 23.92 -10.61 45.16
CA GLU A 1033 23.53 -9.22 45.50
C GLU A 1033 23.76 -8.15 44.42
N ASN A 1034 23.95 -8.52 43.15
CA ASN A 1034 24.17 -7.58 42.05
C ASN A 1034 23.00 -6.57 41.87
N SER A 1035 23.29 -5.28 42.03
CA SER A 1035 22.32 -4.18 41.99
C SER A 1035 21.64 -4.02 40.63
N PHE A 1036 22.36 -4.19 39.53
CA PHE A 1036 21.84 -4.12 38.16
C PHE A 1036 20.84 -5.25 37.89
N ALA A 1037 21.18 -6.49 38.24
CA ALA A 1037 20.29 -7.64 38.08
C ALA A 1037 19.03 -7.53 38.95
N ARG A 1038 19.11 -6.94 40.16
CA ARG A 1038 17.94 -6.67 41.01
C ARG A 1038 17.02 -5.62 40.38
N LYS A 1039 17.58 -4.51 39.90
CA LYS A 1039 16.81 -3.44 39.23
C LYS A 1039 16.17 -3.91 37.93
N PHE A 1040 16.87 -4.75 37.18
CA PHE A 1040 16.36 -5.36 35.94
C PHE A 1040 15.07 -6.16 36.14
N ILE A 1041 14.95 -6.95 37.22
CA ILE A 1041 13.77 -7.79 37.46
C ILE A 1041 12.63 -7.08 38.19
N GLU A 1042 12.76 -5.79 38.50
CA GLU A 1042 11.71 -5.03 39.17
C GLU A 1042 10.48 -4.83 38.27
N GLY A 1043 9.28 -5.01 38.83
CA GLY A 1043 8.03 -4.68 38.14
C GLY A 1043 7.64 -5.66 37.03
N ARG A 1044 7.60 -5.17 35.79
CA ARG A 1044 6.96 -5.83 34.64
C ARG A 1044 7.66 -7.13 34.23
N ILE A 1045 9.00 -7.13 34.16
CA ILE A 1045 9.78 -8.24 33.58
C ILE A 1045 9.59 -9.56 34.30
N LEU A 1046 9.66 -9.56 35.64
CA LEU A 1046 9.44 -10.78 36.41
C LEU A 1046 8.04 -11.35 36.21
N LYS A 1047 7.03 -10.49 36.02
CA LYS A 1047 5.64 -10.89 35.79
C LYS A 1047 5.43 -11.47 34.40
N GLU A 1048 6.05 -10.89 33.37
CA GLU A 1048 6.02 -11.42 32.00
C GLU A 1048 6.70 -12.78 31.91
N VAL A 1049 7.92 -12.88 32.43
CA VAL A 1049 8.65 -14.15 32.50
C VAL A 1049 7.84 -15.23 33.21
N TYR A 1050 7.19 -14.88 34.33
CA TYR A 1050 6.34 -15.80 35.09
C TYR A 1050 5.11 -16.23 34.28
N ASN A 1051 4.40 -15.30 33.65
CA ASN A 1051 3.19 -15.58 32.90
C ASN A 1051 3.47 -16.44 31.66
N ASP A 1052 4.49 -16.07 30.89
CA ASP A 1052 4.83 -16.77 29.65
C ASP A 1052 5.39 -18.16 29.94
N PHE A 1053 6.16 -18.31 31.02
CA PHE A 1053 6.57 -19.63 31.51
C PHE A 1053 5.35 -20.54 31.75
N TYR A 1054 4.35 -20.06 32.48
CA TYR A 1054 3.15 -20.87 32.74
C TYR A 1054 2.27 -21.09 31.52
N TYR A 1055 2.20 -20.11 30.63
CA TYR A 1055 1.55 -20.28 29.33
C TYR A 1055 2.20 -21.43 28.54
N GLN A 1056 3.54 -21.50 28.51
CA GLN A 1056 4.25 -22.61 27.86
C GLN A 1056 4.03 -23.96 28.58
N ILE A 1057 3.95 -23.98 29.91
CA ILE A 1057 3.61 -25.20 30.68
C ILE A 1057 2.21 -25.70 30.34
N GLU A 1058 1.22 -24.79 30.29
CA GLU A 1058 -0.18 -25.12 29.98
C GLU A 1058 -0.35 -25.56 28.52
N LYS A 1059 0.17 -24.77 27.57
CA LYS A 1059 0.11 -25.05 26.13
C LYS A 1059 0.71 -26.41 25.79
N ASN A 1060 1.84 -26.76 26.40
CA ASN A 1060 2.56 -28.01 26.11
C ASN A 1060 2.18 -29.16 27.05
N LYS A 1061 1.21 -28.96 27.96
CA LYS A 1061 0.78 -29.93 28.98
C LYS A 1061 1.98 -30.59 29.70
N CYS A 1062 2.94 -29.76 30.11
CA CYS A 1062 4.21 -30.24 30.65
C CYS A 1062 4.06 -30.65 32.14
N SER A 1063 4.50 -31.86 32.48
CA SER A 1063 4.60 -32.30 33.88
C SER A 1063 5.89 -31.80 34.54
N TYR A 1064 5.88 -31.67 35.86
CA TYR A 1064 7.04 -31.18 36.60
C TYR A 1064 8.28 -32.06 36.43
N ASP A 1065 8.12 -33.38 36.39
CA ASP A 1065 9.22 -34.34 36.20
C ASP A 1065 9.86 -34.22 34.81
N LYS A 1066 9.05 -33.93 33.78
CA LYS A 1066 9.56 -33.67 32.43
C LYS A 1066 10.29 -32.34 32.37
N PHE A 1067 9.74 -31.30 33.01
CA PHE A 1067 10.38 -29.99 33.08
C PHE A 1067 11.76 -30.04 33.77
N LYS A 1068 11.90 -30.83 34.84
CA LYS A 1068 13.13 -30.95 35.63
C LYS A 1068 14.37 -31.32 34.81
N ASN A 1069 14.18 -32.01 33.68
CA ASN A 1069 15.25 -32.42 32.76
C ASN A 1069 15.25 -31.64 31.44
N SER A 1070 14.59 -30.47 31.39
CA SER A 1070 14.45 -29.67 30.17
C SER A 1070 14.65 -28.17 30.45
N GLU A 1071 14.76 -27.38 29.39
CA GLU A 1071 14.84 -25.93 29.44
C GLU A 1071 13.63 -25.34 28.69
N ILE A 1072 13.02 -24.30 29.26
CA ILE A 1072 11.96 -23.53 28.60
C ILE A 1072 12.52 -22.18 28.18
N THR A 1073 12.31 -21.86 26.91
CA THR A 1073 12.78 -20.61 26.31
C THR A 1073 11.58 -19.71 26.02
N ILE A 1074 11.64 -18.46 26.47
CA ILE A 1074 10.64 -17.42 26.20
C ILE A 1074 11.31 -16.20 25.55
N SER A 1075 10.60 -15.56 24.63
CA SER A 1075 11.05 -14.33 23.98
C SER A 1075 10.64 -13.13 24.83
N LEU A 1076 11.56 -12.19 25.05
CA LEU A 1076 11.30 -10.90 25.68
C LEU A 1076 11.46 -9.82 24.59
N GLU A 1077 10.35 -9.47 23.95
CA GLU A 1077 10.33 -8.55 22.80
C GLU A 1077 10.33 -7.09 23.27
N PHE A 1078 11.50 -6.45 23.15
CA PHE A 1078 11.69 -5.01 23.36
C PHE A 1078 12.01 -4.25 22.07
N SER A 1079 12.58 -4.91 21.06
CA SER A 1079 12.85 -4.28 19.75
C SER A 1079 11.56 -4.15 18.94
N PRO A 1080 11.30 -3.03 18.25
CA PRO A 1080 10.18 -2.94 17.32
C PRO A 1080 10.48 -3.78 16.08
N ASP A 1081 9.66 -4.80 15.82
CA ASP A 1081 9.64 -5.47 14.53
C ASP A 1081 8.74 -4.69 13.57
N ASN A 1082 9.02 -4.75 12.27
CA ASN A 1082 8.29 -4.01 11.22
C ASN A 1082 6.82 -4.48 11.02
N THR A 1083 6.29 -5.30 11.93
CA THR A 1083 4.95 -5.89 11.86
C THR A 1083 4.19 -5.70 13.18
N LYS A 1084 3.31 -4.69 13.21
CA LYS A 1084 2.23 -4.47 14.20
C LYS A 1084 2.60 -4.33 15.70
N THR A 1085 3.83 -4.59 16.14
CA THR A 1085 4.27 -4.51 17.55
C THR A 1085 5.01 -3.22 17.91
N PHE A 1086 5.21 -2.29 16.97
CA PHE A 1086 5.95 -1.03 17.19
C PHE A 1086 5.40 -0.19 18.36
N LEU A 1087 4.09 0.02 18.42
CA LEU A 1087 3.44 0.76 19.52
C LEU A 1087 3.55 0.01 20.86
N GLU A 1088 3.55 -1.32 20.84
CA GLU A 1088 3.71 -2.15 22.03
C GLU A 1088 5.15 -2.14 22.54
N SER A 1089 6.14 -2.22 21.65
CA SER A 1089 7.58 -2.10 21.97
C SER A 1089 7.92 -0.71 22.51
N ILE A 1090 7.39 0.37 21.91
CA ILE A 1090 7.54 1.73 22.44
C ILE A 1090 6.93 1.84 23.84
N GLN A 1091 5.72 1.33 24.05
CA GLN A 1091 5.07 1.35 25.36
C GLN A 1091 5.88 0.55 26.40
N LYS A 1092 6.44 -0.60 26.01
CA LYS A 1092 7.34 -1.41 26.84
C LYS A 1092 8.65 -0.69 27.19
N HIS A 1093 9.19 0.16 26.30
CA HIS A 1093 10.33 1.03 26.59
C HIS A 1093 9.95 2.21 27.50
N ILE A 1094 8.77 2.80 27.33
CA ILE A 1094 8.25 3.87 28.22
C ILE A 1094 8.06 3.36 29.65
N ASP A 1095 7.58 2.11 29.80
CA ASP A 1095 7.33 1.49 31.09
C ASP A 1095 8.59 0.84 31.71
N SER A 1096 9.74 0.92 31.05
CA SER A 1096 11.01 0.34 31.52
C SER A 1096 11.77 1.27 32.45
N ASN A 1097 12.37 0.72 33.49
CA ASN A 1097 13.39 1.45 34.27
C ASN A 1097 14.74 1.50 33.51
N LEU A 1098 15.71 2.27 34.01
CA LEU A 1098 16.99 2.47 33.30
C LEU A 1098 17.77 1.16 33.03
N SER A 1099 17.70 0.18 33.94
CA SER A 1099 18.33 -1.14 33.75
C SER A 1099 17.57 -2.03 32.75
N GLN A 1100 16.30 -1.72 32.48
CA GLN A 1100 15.45 -2.40 31.49
C GLN A 1100 15.47 -1.70 30.13
N PHE A 1101 15.81 -0.42 30.10
CA PHE A 1101 15.87 0.38 28.87
C PHE A 1101 17.00 -0.08 27.92
N PHE A 1102 18.11 -0.58 28.48
CA PHE A 1102 19.27 -1.04 27.71
C PHE A 1102 19.09 -2.46 27.11
N ILE A 1103 17.87 -2.98 27.08
CA ILE A 1103 17.55 -4.31 26.53
C ILE A 1103 16.98 -4.17 25.12
N GLY A 1104 17.58 -4.88 24.15
CA GLY A 1104 16.96 -5.11 22.84
C GLY A 1104 16.06 -6.35 22.86
N GLY A 1105 15.89 -7.02 21.72
CA GLY A 1105 15.29 -8.36 21.72
C GLY A 1105 16.10 -9.32 22.60
N ALA A 1106 15.47 -9.89 23.63
CA ALA A 1106 16.14 -10.78 24.58
C ALA A 1106 15.42 -12.13 24.69
N ILE A 1107 16.15 -13.15 25.16
CA ILE A 1107 15.60 -14.49 25.35
C ILE A 1107 15.81 -14.89 26.80
N ALA A 1108 14.76 -15.33 27.49
CA ALA A 1108 14.89 -15.91 28.83
C ALA A 1108 14.86 -17.45 28.77
N ARG A 1109 15.90 -18.08 29.31
CA ARG A 1109 16.02 -19.53 29.48
C ARG A 1109 15.75 -19.91 30.92
N ILE A 1110 14.81 -20.82 31.13
CA ILE A 1110 14.30 -21.18 32.45
C ILE A 1110 14.59 -22.66 32.72
N ARG A 1111 15.31 -22.93 33.82
CA ARG A 1111 15.78 -24.26 34.24
C ARG A 1111 15.39 -24.55 35.69
N ALA A 1112 15.06 -25.81 35.97
CA ALA A 1112 14.78 -26.26 37.34
C ALA A 1112 16.03 -26.18 38.22
N THR A 1113 15.83 -25.98 39.53
CA THR A 1113 16.91 -26.02 40.53
C THR A 1113 16.76 -27.19 41.48
N GLU A 1114 17.81 -27.49 42.25
CA GLU A 1114 17.75 -28.45 43.36
C GLU A 1114 16.91 -27.93 44.53
N GLU A 1115 16.66 -26.63 44.62
CA GLU A 1115 15.81 -26.02 45.64
C GLU A 1115 14.31 -26.20 45.28
N PRO A 1116 13.50 -26.78 46.17
CA PRO A 1116 12.08 -27.00 45.90
C PRO A 1116 11.34 -25.69 45.59
N ASN A 1117 10.55 -25.68 44.51
CA ASN A 1117 9.73 -24.56 44.05
C ASN A 1117 10.51 -23.35 43.52
N TRP A 1118 11.79 -23.50 43.16
CA TRP A 1118 12.60 -22.45 42.55
C TRP A 1118 13.16 -22.87 41.18
N VAL A 1119 13.17 -21.93 40.24
CA VAL A 1119 13.81 -22.04 38.93
C VAL A 1119 14.89 -20.98 38.78
N ILE A 1120 15.93 -21.28 38.00
CA ILE A 1120 16.90 -20.29 37.52
C ILE A 1120 16.40 -19.76 36.18
N VAL A 1121 16.38 -18.44 36.06
CA VAL A 1121 16.11 -17.73 34.81
C VAL A 1121 17.42 -17.06 34.37
N GLU A 1122 17.86 -17.37 33.16
CA GLU A 1122 18.98 -16.71 32.46
C GLU A 1122 18.42 -15.91 31.29
N VAL A 1123 18.42 -14.59 31.41
CA VAL A 1123 18.08 -13.68 30.31
C VAL A 1123 19.34 -13.38 29.51
N ILE A 1124 19.29 -13.66 28.21
CA ILE A 1124 20.35 -13.39 27.25
C ILE A 1124 19.88 -12.23 26.38
N ASN A 1125 20.55 -11.09 26.50
CA ASN A 1125 20.31 -9.89 25.72
C ASN A 1125 21.55 -9.59 24.86
N ASN A 1126 21.39 -9.59 23.55
CA ASN A 1126 22.43 -9.19 22.62
C ASN A 1126 22.10 -7.79 22.11
N THR A 1127 22.68 -6.77 22.75
CA THR A 1127 22.51 -5.39 22.28
C THR A 1127 23.34 -5.20 21.03
N SER A 1128 22.66 -4.93 19.92
CA SER A 1128 23.25 -4.98 18.59
C SER A 1128 22.93 -3.72 17.80
N ARG A 1129 23.81 -3.36 16.86
CA ARG A 1129 23.65 -2.21 15.97
C ARG A 1129 22.34 -2.29 15.18
N LYS A 1130 21.96 -3.48 14.72
CA LYS A 1130 20.70 -3.75 14.04
C LYS A 1130 19.50 -3.42 14.91
N SER A 1131 19.52 -3.77 16.20
CA SER A 1131 18.43 -3.45 17.13
C SER A 1131 18.35 -1.96 17.45
N LEU A 1132 19.50 -1.27 17.60
CA LEU A 1132 19.54 0.18 17.83
C LEU A 1132 18.97 0.97 16.64
N MET A 1133 19.21 0.48 15.42
CA MET A 1133 18.79 1.13 14.17
C MET A 1133 17.50 0.55 13.60
N PHE A 1134 16.59 0.02 14.43
CA PHE A 1134 15.28 -0.48 13.97
C PHE A 1134 15.36 -1.46 12.78
N HIS A 1135 16.37 -2.34 12.82
CA HIS A 1135 16.66 -3.36 11.81
C HIS A 1135 17.05 -2.84 10.41
N ILE A 1136 17.29 -1.53 10.24
CA ILE A 1136 17.73 -0.93 8.96
C ILE A 1136 19.23 -1.11 8.69
N ALA A 1137 19.99 -1.57 9.68
CA ALA A 1137 21.45 -1.63 9.63
C ALA A 1137 21.97 -3.02 10.03
N ASN A 1138 23.10 -3.47 9.45
CA ASN A 1138 23.72 -4.75 9.79
C ASN A 1138 24.48 -4.69 11.13
N ASN A 1139 24.64 -5.86 11.77
CA ASN A 1139 25.41 -6.00 13.00
C ASN A 1139 26.91 -5.96 12.72
N TYR A 1140 27.64 -5.30 13.64
CA TYR A 1140 29.08 -5.48 13.74
C TYR A 1140 29.37 -6.57 14.77
N GLU A 1141 30.10 -7.59 14.33
CA GLU A 1141 30.52 -8.68 15.20
C GLU A 1141 31.61 -8.20 16.15
N ARG A 1142 31.50 -8.61 17.42
CA ARG A 1142 32.45 -8.23 18.45
C ARG A 1142 33.52 -9.29 18.57
N GLU A 1143 34.76 -8.92 18.27
CA GLU A 1143 35.90 -9.83 18.37
C GLU A 1143 36.79 -9.46 19.57
N LYS A 1144 37.27 -10.48 20.29
CA LYS A 1144 38.14 -10.30 21.44
C LYS A 1144 39.44 -9.58 21.05
N GLY A 1145 39.62 -8.36 21.60
CA GLY A 1145 40.81 -7.53 21.36
C GLY A 1145 40.71 -6.55 20.19
N LYS A 1146 39.60 -6.52 19.45
CA LYS A 1146 39.33 -5.49 18.43
C LYS A 1146 38.36 -4.45 18.99
N ILE A 1147 38.66 -3.17 18.77
CA ILE A 1147 37.78 -2.06 19.15
C ILE A 1147 36.97 -1.68 17.90
N VAL A 1148 35.72 -2.14 17.86
CA VAL A 1148 34.77 -1.82 16.78
C VAL A 1148 33.56 -1.12 17.40
N PRO A 1149 33.40 0.21 17.21
CA PRO A 1149 32.23 0.96 17.66
C PRO A 1149 30.92 0.29 17.24
N LEU A 1150 29.91 0.32 18.11
CA LEU A 1150 28.59 -0.30 17.89
C LEU A 1150 28.64 -1.84 17.68
N SER A 1151 29.75 -2.50 17.98
CA SER A 1151 29.82 -3.97 17.96
C SER A 1151 28.96 -4.61 19.04
N THR A 1152 28.38 -5.77 18.72
CA THR A 1152 27.36 -6.42 19.54
C THR A 1152 27.89 -6.76 20.94
N ILE A 1153 27.16 -6.35 21.98
CA ILE A 1153 27.50 -6.67 23.38
C ILE A 1153 26.48 -7.65 23.95
N GLY A 1154 26.96 -8.81 24.38
CA GLY A 1154 26.16 -9.81 25.07
C GLY A 1154 26.03 -9.49 26.55
N GLN A 1155 24.82 -9.59 27.09
CA GLN A 1155 24.53 -9.48 28.52
C GLN A 1155 23.78 -10.72 28.98
N ARG A 1156 24.23 -11.32 30.08
CA ARG A 1156 23.58 -12.46 30.70
C ARG A 1156 23.13 -12.08 32.09
N ILE A 1157 21.82 -12.11 32.33
CA ILE A 1157 21.22 -11.68 33.59
C ILE A 1157 20.57 -12.89 34.23
N ILE A 1158 21.12 -13.32 35.37
CA ILE A 1158 20.77 -14.59 36.01
C ILE A 1158 20.10 -14.32 37.35
N PHE A 1159 18.87 -14.82 37.53
CA PHE A 1159 18.12 -14.68 38.78
C PHE A 1159 17.29 -15.92 39.10
N LYS A 1160 16.80 -15.99 40.35
CA LYS A 1160 15.89 -17.04 40.83
C LYS A 1160 14.45 -16.55 40.78
N MET A 1161 13.55 -17.39 40.28
CA MET A 1161 12.11 -17.15 40.28
C MET A 1161 11.40 -18.28 41.02
N LYS A 1162 10.44 -17.93 41.89
CA LYS A 1162 9.63 -18.91 42.62
C LYS A 1162 8.47 -19.39 41.76
N ILE A 1163 8.25 -20.69 41.72
CA ILE A 1163 7.19 -21.33 40.93
C ILE A 1163 6.21 -22.08 41.83
N ASP A 1164 4.95 -22.14 41.40
CA ASP A 1164 3.92 -23.02 41.93
C ASP A 1164 3.90 -24.34 41.15
N THR A 1165 4.29 -25.43 41.82
CA THR A 1165 4.34 -26.77 41.24
C THR A 1165 2.95 -27.38 41.03
N ASN A 1166 1.90 -26.84 41.64
CA ASN A 1166 0.52 -27.32 41.45
C ASN A 1166 -0.09 -26.94 40.10
N LYS A 1167 0.52 -25.97 39.40
CA LYS A 1167 0.09 -25.53 38.07
C LYS A 1167 0.62 -26.40 36.93
N PHE A 1168 1.46 -27.40 37.24
CA PHE A 1168 1.95 -28.37 36.26
C PHE A 1168 0.91 -29.45 36.01
N TYR A 1169 0.94 -30.05 34.82
CA TYR A 1169 0.07 -31.17 34.49
C TYR A 1169 0.48 -32.42 35.31
N LYS A 1170 -0.50 -33.11 35.88
CA LYS A 1170 -0.27 -34.35 36.66
C LYS A 1170 -0.10 -35.57 35.76
#